data_AF-A0AA39MCB1-F1
#
_entry.id   AF-A0AA39MCB1-F1
#
_cell.length_a   1.000
_cell.length_b   1.000
_cell.length_c   1.000
_cell.angle_alpha   90.00
_cell.angle_beta   90.00
_cell.angle_gamma   90.00
#
_symmetry.space_group_name_H-M   'P 1'
#
loop_
_entity.id
_entity.type
_entity.pdbx_description
1 polymer ?
#
loop_
_entity_poly.entity_id
_entity_poly.type
_entity_poly.pdbx_seq_one_letter_code
_entity_poly.pdbx_strand_id
1 'polypeptide(L)'
;MNNTTFEYGSELQGRGYATQRDLIFGYITTLVSVTAFTGAVINLYLIKNLKAFHNAFGFFWAVRTLGELGSDTIFGIYTGPVTILQTTNIPAPLGIFAYQLSFTFTYIQCVMNLAIAANRFIAVCYPLQYKSIFNKRLCVGVALFVLFQALFVVTLYFIFPCNHIGYGPKYYSNVFIKCSPDLDRDYSLVSRYLYRVCFTIACFGTGIINSFTFCKIVYIRLGVVQDILMTIVALSIIICNNEQEISVVGILLSYDGLIFIYAFNTVHVFMKIPVLLILVGIVSAAVHQMQLRRVQHHRTKNLLELSKTTQHVNDFGDVTYVANITIGTPGQNFSVCLDTGSGLLWVPDASCGQKYCDTVCMTDFCNLVCEAPCCEGENTYTDPKSACYGKRQYKSGRSSTYKKIGSEWAIQYGTGSADGVLAQDTVAFGDSGLVVPNTFFGQAKQNDAFFKGKPFDGILGLSMEVDPEIGGSTPLVQAISKGLLDEPVFTVYLEGHGNVKNVEGGVFTWGGIDTQNCDSKIDYMPLTSKTKWQFRMDGLSIGNYTNSQGWDVKSDTGASNIFGPKAEVDKLAKSLKALFTGKDYFLPCTGQPDLVLTIGGNKYTIKPENYLVDTGANMYRGVKYCFLAITGRPEMTSWVLGHPFIRQFCQIYDIGSKRIGFAKAHTNH
;
A
#
# COMPACT_ATOMS: atom_id res chain seq x y z
N MET A 1 -6.58 -21.58 27.53
CA MET A 1 -6.82 -22.68 26.57
C MET A 1 -8.31 -22.80 26.35
N ASN A 2 -8.82 -22.27 25.24
CA ASN A 2 -10.13 -22.68 24.71
C ASN A 2 -9.84 -23.50 23.45
N ASN A 3 -10.07 -24.81 23.53
CA ASN A 3 -10.01 -25.72 22.39
C ASN A 3 -11.06 -25.27 21.36
N THR A 4 -10.67 -24.43 20.40
CA THR A 4 -11.47 -24.26 19.20
C THR A 4 -11.25 -25.50 18.34
N THR A 5 -12.20 -26.42 18.41
CA THR A 5 -12.24 -27.61 17.55
C THR A 5 -12.26 -27.15 16.11
N PHE A 6 -11.24 -27.54 15.35
CA PHE A 6 -11.16 -27.29 13.91
C PHE A 6 -12.36 -27.94 13.20
N GLU A 7 -13.14 -27.12 12.49
CA GLU A 7 -14.31 -27.58 11.74
C GLU A 7 -14.07 -27.38 10.24
N TYR A 8 -13.97 -28.49 9.52
CA TYR A 8 -13.70 -28.52 8.08
C TYR A 8 -14.85 -27.89 7.29
N GLY A 9 -14.54 -26.89 6.46
CA GLY A 9 -15.54 -26.18 5.65
C GLY A 9 -16.32 -25.11 6.40
N SER A 10 -15.88 -24.71 7.59
CA SER A 10 -16.44 -23.58 8.33
C SER A 10 -16.39 -22.26 7.53
N GLU A 11 -15.46 -22.13 6.58
CA GLU A 11 -15.32 -20.98 5.69
C GLU A 11 -16.48 -20.84 4.68
N LEU A 12 -17.23 -21.93 4.47
CA LEU A 12 -18.37 -21.98 3.55
C LEU A 12 -19.68 -21.55 4.22
N GLN A 13 -19.70 -21.37 5.55
CA GLN A 13 -20.92 -21.06 6.27
C GLN A 13 -21.31 -19.57 6.16
N GLY A 14 -22.61 -19.32 6.11
CA GLY A 14 -23.19 -17.99 6.26
C GLY A 14 -23.35 -17.57 7.71
N ARG A 15 -23.80 -16.32 7.93
CA ARG A 15 -23.98 -15.73 9.27
C ARG A 15 -25.29 -16.10 9.97
N GLY A 16 -26.25 -16.68 9.26
CA GLY A 16 -27.58 -17.03 9.76
C GLY A 16 -28.60 -15.88 9.67
N TYR A 17 -28.15 -14.68 9.31
CA TYR A 17 -29.00 -13.52 9.05
C TYR A 17 -28.41 -12.70 7.89
N ALA A 18 -29.29 -12.11 7.09
CA ALA A 18 -28.93 -11.29 5.93
C ALA A 18 -28.78 -9.81 6.31
N THR A 19 -27.68 -9.19 5.93
CA THR A 19 -27.48 -7.74 5.99
C THR A 19 -27.93 -7.07 4.71
N GLN A 20 -28.12 -5.74 4.72
CA GLN A 20 -28.44 -4.99 3.51
C GLN A 20 -27.41 -5.19 2.39
N ARG A 21 -26.13 -5.38 2.74
CA ARG A 21 -25.08 -5.68 1.76
C ARG A 21 -25.26 -7.08 1.15
N ASP A 22 -25.62 -8.08 1.95
CA ASP A 22 -25.87 -9.44 1.46
C ASP A 22 -27.00 -9.48 0.44
N LEU A 23 -28.08 -8.74 0.73
CA LEU A 23 -29.21 -8.60 -0.18
C LEU A 23 -28.76 -7.94 -1.50
N ILE A 24 -28.05 -6.82 -1.43
CA ILE A 24 -27.56 -6.12 -2.64
C ILE A 24 -26.67 -7.04 -3.48
N PHE A 25 -25.63 -7.65 -2.88
CA PHE A 25 -24.71 -8.52 -3.62
C PHE A 25 -25.39 -9.79 -4.13
N GLY A 26 -26.26 -10.40 -3.33
CA GLY A 26 -27.00 -11.60 -3.72
C GLY A 26 -27.99 -11.34 -4.85
N TYR A 27 -28.76 -10.26 -4.78
CA TYR A 27 -29.69 -9.87 -5.86
C TYR A 27 -28.96 -9.49 -7.14
N ILE A 28 -27.88 -8.70 -7.06
CA ILE A 28 -27.07 -8.35 -8.23
C ILE A 28 -26.49 -9.62 -8.87
N THR A 29 -25.91 -10.53 -8.07
CA THR A 29 -25.33 -11.79 -8.58
C THR A 29 -26.39 -12.64 -9.29
N THR A 30 -27.58 -12.75 -8.69
CA THR A 30 -28.71 -13.50 -9.28
C THR A 30 -29.23 -12.83 -10.55
N LEU A 31 -29.38 -11.50 -10.56
CA LEU A 31 -29.88 -10.76 -11.71
C LEU A 31 -28.90 -10.84 -12.89
N VAL A 32 -27.61 -10.66 -12.64
CA VAL A 32 -26.56 -10.75 -13.67
C VAL A 32 -26.51 -12.16 -14.25
N SER A 33 -26.56 -13.20 -13.42
CA SER A 33 -26.55 -14.58 -13.89
C SER A 33 -27.79 -14.94 -14.72
N VAL A 34 -28.99 -14.52 -14.31
CA VAL A 34 -30.23 -14.72 -15.09
C VAL A 34 -30.17 -13.99 -16.44
N THR A 35 -29.63 -12.77 -16.45
CA THR A 35 -29.48 -11.99 -17.69
C THR A 35 -28.47 -12.65 -18.62
N ALA A 36 -27.32 -13.07 -18.10
CA ALA A 36 -26.27 -13.75 -18.86
C ALA A 36 -26.75 -15.10 -19.40
N PHE A 37 -27.46 -15.88 -18.58
CA PHE A 37 -28.09 -17.13 -18.98
C PHE A 37 -29.07 -16.92 -20.14
N THR A 38 -29.92 -15.89 -20.07
CA THR A 38 -30.85 -15.54 -21.16
C THR A 38 -30.09 -15.19 -22.44
N GLY A 39 -29.01 -14.41 -22.34
CA GLY A 39 -28.12 -14.11 -23.46
C GLY A 39 -27.47 -15.35 -24.07
N ALA A 40 -27.05 -16.31 -23.24
CA ALA A 40 -26.48 -17.58 -23.69
C ALA A 40 -27.52 -18.43 -24.45
N VAL A 41 -28.77 -18.48 -23.97
CA VAL A 41 -29.87 -19.16 -24.67
C VAL A 41 -30.16 -18.51 -26.02
N ILE A 42 -30.20 -17.18 -26.08
CA ILE A 42 -30.37 -16.43 -27.34
C ILE A 42 -29.21 -16.74 -28.30
N ASN A 43 -27.96 -16.75 -27.83
CA ASN A 43 -26.80 -17.09 -28.65
C ASN A 43 -26.93 -18.50 -29.26
N LEU A 44 -27.32 -19.50 -28.47
CA LEU A 44 -27.54 -20.86 -28.98
C LEU A 44 -28.70 -20.91 -29.99
N TYR A 45 -29.77 -20.15 -29.76
CA TYR A 45 -30.87 -20.01 -30.70
C TYR A 45 -30.40 -19.40 -32.03
N LEU A 46 -29.59 -18.34 -31.99
CA LEU A 46 -29.03 -17.70 -33.19
C LEU A 46 -28.12 -18.65 -33.97
N ILE A 47 -27.24 -19.38 -33.28
CA ILE A 47 -26.34 -20.37 -33.90
C ILE A 47 -27.13 -21.50 -34.57
N LYS A 48 -28.23 -21.95 -33.94
CA LYS A 48 -29.08 -23.02 -34.50
C LYS A 48 -29.82 -22.57 -35.75
N ASN A 49 -30.38 -21.37 -35.76
CA ASN A 49 -31.33 -20.94 -36.80
C ASN A 49 -30.69 -20.17 -37.97
N LEU A 50 -29.53 -19.54 -37.79
CA LEU A 50 -28.87 -18.78 -38.85
C LEU A 50 -27.86 -19.65 -39.61
N LYS A 51 -28.08 -19.82 -40.92
CA LYS A 51 -27.19 -20.60 -41.81
C LYS A 51 -25.74 -20.12 -41.79
N ALA A 52 -25.52 -18.83 -41.49
CA ALA A 52 -24.18 -18.25 -41.36
C ALA A 52 -23.31 -18.89 -40.27
N PHE A 53 -23.91 -19.53 -39.25
CA PHE A 53 -23.19 -20.18 -38.15
C PHE A 53 -23.08 -21.71 -38.30
N HIS A 54 -23.57 -22.31 -39.39
CA HIS A 54 -23.41 -23.76 -39.66
C HIS A 54 -22.02 -24.07 -40.23
N ASN A 55 -20.97 -23.66 -39.50
CA ASN A 55 -19.56 -23.86 -39.82
C ASN A 55 -18.73 -24.07 -38.53
N ALA A 56 -17.42 -24.25 -38.68
CA ALA A 56 -16.51 -24.48 -37.56
C ALA A 56 -16.53 -23.36 -36.50
N PHE A 57 -16.67 -22.10 -36.94
CA PHE A 57 -16.78 -20.95 -36.04
C PHE A 57 -18.03 -21.05 -35.15
N GLY A 58 -19.21 -21.29 -35.75
CA GLY A 58 -20.45 -21.42 -34.98
C GLY A 58 -20.45 -22.65 -34.06
N PHE A 59 -19.80 -23.75 -34.45
CA PHE A 59 -19.60 -24.90 -33.57
C PHE A 59 -18.78 -24.54 -32.32
N PHE A 60 -17.60 -23.91 -32.48
CA PHE A 60 -16.79 -23.50 -31.32
C PHE A 60 -17.49 -22.46 -30.46
N TRP A 61 -18.24 -21.55 -31.09
CA TRP A 61 -19.03 -20.57 -30.37
C TRP A 61 -20.14 -21.23 -29.55
N ALA A 62 -20.83 -22.24 -30.09
CA ALA A 62 -21.82 -23.01 -29.35
C ALA A 62 -21.22 -23.71 -28.13
N VAL A 63 -20.05 -24.36 -28.27
CA VAL A 63 -19.38 -25.03 -27.14
C VAL A 63 -18.95 -24.01 -26.06
N ARG A 64 -18.43 -22.85 -26.46
CA ARG A 64 -18.13 -21.76 -25.53
C ARG A 64 -19.38 -21.31 -24.77
N THR A 65 -20.49 -21.10 -25.48
CA THR A 65 -21.75 -20.64 -24.88
C THR A 65 -22.37 -21.69 -23.95
N LEU A 66 -22.17 -22.99 -24.21
CA LEU A 66 -22.53 -24.03 -23.25
C LEU A 66 -21.71 -23.95 -21.94
N GLY A 67 -20.44 -23.55 -22.04
CA GLY A 67 -19.62 -23.22 -20.87
C GLY A 67 -20.18 -22.04 -20.07
N GLU A 68 -20.55 -20.94 -20.76
CA GLU A 68 -21.19 -19.77 -20.12
C GLU A 68 -22.49 -20.16 -19.40
N LEU A 69 -23.35 -20.92 -20.08
CA LEU A 69 -24.62 -21.38 -19.53
C LEU A 69 -24.43 -22.17 -18.22
N GLY A 70 -23.42 -23.05 -18.18
CA GLY A 70 -23.13 -23.88 -17.02
C GLY A 70 -22.61 -23.10 -15.81
N SER A 71 -21.70 -22.14 -16.01
CA SER A 71 -21.19 -21.31 -14.91
C SER A 71 -22.27 -20.34 -14.39
N ASP A 72 -23.03 -19.71 -15.29
CA ASP A 72 -24.13 -18.80 -14.94
C ASP A 72 -25.24 -19.51 -14.16
N THR A 73 -25.53 -20.76 -14.50
CA THR A 73 -26.48 -21.60 -13.75
C THR A 73 -26.07 -21.70 -12.28
N ILE A 74 -24.79 -21.97 -11.98
CA ILE A 74 -24.30 -22.08 -10.59
C ILE A 74 -24.39 -20.74 -9.86
N PHE A 75 -24.07 -19.63 -10.54
CA PHE A 75 -24.21 -18.31 -9.95
C PHE A 75 -25.67 -17.99 -9.57
N GLY A 76 -26.62 -18.38 -10.42
CA GLY A 76 -28.04 -18.12 -10.22
C GLY A 76 -28.71 -19.03 -9.19
N ILE A 77 -28.37 -20.33 -9.16
CA ILE A 77 -29.07 -21.30 -8.28
C ILE A 77 -28.38 -21.52 -6.94
N TYR A 78 -27.07 -21.24 -6.83
CA TYR A 78 -26.30 -21.49 -5.62
C TYR A 78 -25.69 -20.21 -5.07
N THR A 79 -24.79 -19.55 -5.81
CA THR A 79 -24.02 -18.41 -5.30
C THR A 79 -24.90 -17.24 -4.85
N GLY A 80 -25.84 -16.81 -5.70
CA GLY A 80 -26.78 -15.74 -5.40
C GLY A 80 -27.69 -16.08 -4.21
N PRO A 81 -28.47 -17.17 -4.27
CA PRO A 81 -29.39 -17.55 -3.19
C PRO A 81 -28.72 -17.77 -1.84
N VAL A 82 -27.57 -18.45 -1.80
CA VAL A 82 -26.84 -18.69 -0.55
C VAL A 82 -26.29 -17.38 0.04
N THR A 83 -25.92 -16.42 -0.81
CA THR A 83 -25.52 -15.07 -0.37
C THR A 83 -26.69 -14.30 0.23
N ILE A 84 -27.87 -14.38 -0.38
CA ILE A 84 -29.10 -13.74 0.12
C ILE A 84 -29.50 -14.34 1.47
N LEU A 85 -29.49 -15.67 1.58
CA LEU A 85 -30.00 -16.39 2.74
C LEU A 85 -29.01 -16.48 3.91
N GLN A 86 -27.71 -16.35 3.65
CA GLN A 86 -26.65 -16.51 4.67
C GLN A 86 -26.79 -17.81 5.49
N THR A 87 -27.11 -18.94 4.84
CA THR A 87 -27.34 -20.25 5.48
C THR A 87 -26.15 -20.74 6.33
N THR A 88 -26.42 -21.20 7.55
CA THR A 88 -25.39 -21.61 8.55
C THR A 88 -25.04 -23.10 8.57
N ASN A 89 -25.66 -23.93 7.73
CA ASN A 89 -25.48 -25.39 7.69
C ASN A 89 -25.28 -25.90 6.26
N ILE A 90 -24.32 -25.32 5.55
CA ILE A 90 -23.98 -25.72 4.18
C ILE A 90 -23.04 -26.93 4.25
N PRO A 91 -23.42 -28.09 3.70
CA PRO A 91 -22.50 -29.23 3.64
C PRO A 91 -21.24 -28.85 2.87
N ALA A 92 -20.05 -29.04 3.45
CA ALA A 92 -18.79 -28.70 2.79
C ALA A 92 -18.65 -29.35 1.39
N PRO A 93 -19.07 -30.62 1.15
CA PRO A 93 -19.07 -31.21 -0.18
C PRO A 93 -19.92 -30.43 -1.20
N LEU A 94 -21.06 -29.85 -0.78
CA LEU A 94 -21.93 -29.09 -1.66
C LEU A 94 -21.26 -27.79 -2.14
N GLY A 95 -20.64 -27.05 -1.22
CA GLY A 95 -19.94 -25.80 -1.56
C GLY A 95 -18.68 -26.02 -2.40
N ILE A 96 -17.96 -27.12 -2.15
CA ILE A 96 -16.82 -27.55 -2.99
C ILE A 96 -17.32 -27.96 -4.38
N PHE A 97 -18.36 -28.78 -4.45
CA PHE A 97 -18.91 -29.27 -5.71
C PHE A 97 -19.42 -28.12 -6.58
N ALA A 98 -20.16 -27.16 -6.01
CA ALA A 98 -20.63 -25.98 -6.72
C ALA A 98 -19.48 -25.18 -7.34
N TYR A 99 -18.39 -24.98 -6.59
CA TYR A 99 -17.19 -24.33 -7.11
C TYR A 99 -16.53 -25.11 -8.25
N GLN A 100 -16.30 -26.42 -8.07
CA GLN A 100 -15.64 -27.25 -9.08
C GLN A 100 -16.44 -27.31 -10.37
N LEU A 101 -17.77 -27.41 -10.27
CA LEU A 101 -18.67 -27.40 -11.42
C LEU A 101 -18.60 -26.07 -12.17
N SER A 102 -18.72 -24.94 -11.45
CA SER A 102 -18.59 -23.60 -12.03
C SER A 102 -17.22 -23.38 -12.68
N PHE A 103 -16.15 -23.84 -12.03
CA PHE A 103 -14.78 -23.74 -12.54
C PHE A 103 -14.59 -24.55 -13.83
N THR A 104 -15.14 -25.76 -13.90
CA THR A 104 -15.10 -26.62 -15.11
C THR A 104 -15.66 -25.88 -16.31
N PHE A 105 -16.86 -25.31 -16.16
CA PHE A 105 -17.55 -24.58 -17.22
C PHE A 105 -16.82 -23.29 -17.62
N THR A 106 -16.30 -22.54 -16.63
CA THR A 106 -15.50 -21.34 -16.87
C THR A 106 -14.20 -21.66 -17.59
N TYR A 107 -13.56 -22.79 -17.28
CA TYR A 107 -12.35 -23.26 -17.96
C TYR A 107 -12.64 -23.59 -19.43
N ILE A 108 -13.72 -24.32 -19.70
CA ILE A 108 -14.17 -24.62 -21.06
C ILE A 108 -14.39 -23.32 -21.84
N GLN A 109 -15.09 -22.34 -21.26
CA GLN A 109 -15.27 -21.02 -21.86
C GLN A 109 -13.92 -20.31 -22.14
N CYS A 110 -12.98 -20.31 -21.18
CA CYS A 110 -11.64 -19.70 -21.31
C CYS A 110 -10.89 -20.27 -22.53
N VAL A 111 -10.78 -21.59 -22.62
CA VAL A 111 -9.99 -22.25 -23.68
C VAL A 111 -10.72 -22.22 -25.03
N MET A 112 -12.05 -22.35 -25.04
CA MET A 112 -12.83 -22.22 -26.27
C MET A 112 -12.74 -20.80 -26.87
N ASN A 113 -12.53 -19.77 -26.06
CA ASN A 113 -12.27 -18.43 -26.58
C ASN A 113 -10.98 -18.36 -27.41
N LEU A 114 -9.93 -19.05 -26.96
CA LEU A 114 -8.68 -19.18 -27.70
C LEU A 114 -8.87 -19.96 -29.01
N ALA A 115 -9.66 -21.04 -28.97
CA ALA A 115 -10.00 -21.81 -30.17
C ALA A 115 -10.77 -20.98 -31.20
N ILE A 116 -11.71 -20.13 -30.74
CA ILE A 116 -12.43 -19.19 -31.61
C ILE A 116 -11.48 -18.15 -32.21
N ALA A 117 -10.56 -17.60 -31.42
CA ALA A 117 -9.55 -16.64 -31.91
C ALA A 117 -8.64 -17.27 -32.96
N ALA A 118 -8.13 -18.48 -32.72
CA ALA A 118 -7.32 -19.24 -33.67
C ALA A 118 -8.11 -19.58 -34.95
N ASN A 119 -9.39 -19.95 -34.81
CA ASN A 119 -10.26 -20.20 -35.95
C ASN A 119 -10.41 -18.95 -36.84
N ARG A 120 -10.65 -17.78 -36.25
CA ARG A 120 -10.72 -16.50 -36.96
C ARG A 120 -9.39 -16.14 -37.64
N PHE A 121 -8.28 -16.31 -36.93
CA PHE A 121 -6.95 -16.05 -37.48
C PHE A 121 -6.66 -16.88 -38.73
N ILE A 122 -6.92 -18.20 -38.67
CA ILE A 122 -6.69 -19.09 -39.82
C ILE A 122 -7.66 -18.77 -40.96
N ALA A 123 -8.91 -18.38 -40.67
CA ALA A 123 -9.85 -17.95 -41.69
C ALA A 123 -9.32 -16.73 -42.49
N VAL A 124 -8.63 -15.81 -41.82
CA VAL A 124 -8.07 -14.60 -42.43
C VAL A 124 -6.72 -14.87 -43.11
N CYS A 125 -5.81 -15.57 -42.44
CA CYS A 125 -4.44 -15.75 -42.91
C CYS A 125 -4.30 -16.87 -43.95
N TYR A 126 -5.17 -17.89 -43.88
CA TYR A 126 -5.11 -19.09 -44.73
C TYR A 126 -6.50 -19.47 -45.27
N PRO A 127 -7.20 -18.58 -45.99
CA PRO A 127 -8.59 -18.80 -46.41
C PRO A 127 -8.76 -20.04 -47.30
N LEU A 128 -7.79 -20.32 -48.19
CA LEU A 128 -7.82 -21.46 -49.11
C LEU A 128 -7.70 -22.81 -48.39
N GLN A 129 -7.03 -22.84 -47.23
CA GLN A 129 -6.82 -24.07 -46.46
C GLN A 129 -7.82 -24.21 -45.30
N TYR A 130 -8.63 -23.19 -45.02
CA TYR A 130 -9.54 -23.15 -43.88
C TYR A 130 -10.47 -24.37 -43.79
N LYS A 131 -11.12 -24.75 -44.90
CA LYS A 131 -12.02 -25.92 -44.95
C LYS A 131 -11.30 -27.26 -44.78
N SER A 132 -10.03 -27.33 -45.18
CA SER A 132 -9.21 -28.54 -45.00
C SER A 132 -8.75 -28.70 -43.55
N ILE A 133 -8.32 -27.58 -42.94
CA ILE A 133 -7.87 -27.51 -41.55
C ILE A 133 -9.05 -27.77 -40.59
N PHE A 134 -10.11 -26.96 -40.66
CA PHE A 134 -11.27 -27.07 -39.76
C PHE A 134 -12.34 -28.03 -40.28
N ASN A 135 -11.97 -29.30 -40.42
CA ASN A 135 -12.92 -30.36 -40.66
C ASN A 135 -13.71 -30.72 -39.38
N LYS A 136 -14.83 -31.43 -39.54
CA LYS A 136 -15.70 -31.82 -38.41
C LYS A 136 -14.96 -32.65 -37.34
N ARG A 137 -14.01 -33.50 -37.74
CA ARG A 137 -13.23 -34.34 -36.82
C ARG A 137 -12.32 -33.50 -35.93
N LEU A 138 -11.62 -32.52 -36.49
CA LEU A 138 -10.78 -31.60 -35.73
C LEU A 138 -11.62 -30.76 -34.77
N CYS A 139 -12.75 -30.20 -35.23
CA CYS A 139 -13.59 -29.36 -34.38
C CYS A 139 -14.11 -30.13 -33.16
N VAL A 140 -14.63 -31.33 -33.37
CA VAL A 140 -15.08 -32.21 -32.29
C VAL A 140 -13.90 -32.64 -31.41
N GLY A 141 -12.75 -32.99 -32.01
CA GLY A 141 -11.54 -33.36 -31.29
C GLY A 141 -11.04 -32.26 -30.35
N VAL A 142 -11.04 -31.00 -30.80
CA VAL A 142 -10.68 -29.83 -29.98
C VAL A 142 -11.66 -29.68 -28.81
N ALA A 143 -12.97 -29.77 -29.06
CA ALA A 143 -13.98 -29.65 -28.00
C ALA A 143 -13.85 -30.78 -26.95
N LEU A 144 -13.64 -32.02 -27.38
CA LEU A 144 -13.42 -33.16 -26.48
C LEU A 144 -12.12 -33.03 -25.70
N PHE A 145 -11.06 -32.53 -26.33
CA PHE A 145 -9.79 -32.27 -25.66
C PHE A 145 -9.93 -31.21 -24.57
N VAL A 146 -10.62 -30.10 -24.84
CA VAL A 146 -10.89 -29.06 -23.84
C VAL A 146 -11.73 -29.60 -22.68
N LEU A 147 -12.74 -30.42 -22.96
CA LEU A 147 -13.54 -31.08 -21.93
C LEU A 147 -12.68 -32.02 -21.07
N PHE A 148 -11.84 -32.84 -21.69
CA PHE A 148 -10.91 -33.73 -20.97
C PHE A 148 -9.93 -32.94 -20.10
N GLN A 149 -9.36 -31.84 -20.61
CA GLN A 149 -8.50 -30.95 -19.83
C GLN A 149 -9.23 -30.34 -18.64
N ALA A 150 -10.47 -29.87 -18.83
CA ALA A 150 -11.27 -29.30 -17.74
C ALA A 150 -11.49 -30.33 -16.62
N LEU A 151 -11.84 -31.56 -16.99
CA LEU A 151 -12.02 -32.67 -16.03
C LEU A 151 -10.70 -33.06 -15.36
N PHE A 152 -9.60 -33.14 -16.10
CA PHE A 152 -8.28 -33.43 -15.54
C PHE A 152 -7.88 -32.39 -14.49
N VAL A 153 -8.09 -31.10 -14.80
CA VAL A 153 -7.79 -29.99 -13.90
C VAL A 153 -8.62 -30.08 -12.60
N VAL A 154 -9.91 -30.42 -12.70
CA VAL A 154 -10.77 -30.63 -11.53
C VAL A 154 -10.27 -31.80 -10.70
N THR A 155 -9.83 -32.89 -11.32
CA THR A 155 -9.24 -34.04 -10.61
C THR A 155 -7.99 -33.65 -9.81
N LEU A 156 -7.18 -32.67 -10.26
CA LEU A 156 -6.03 -32.19 -9.50
C LEU A 156 -6.40 -31.62 -8.12
N TYR A 157 -7.59 -31.04 -7.97
CA TYR A 157 -8.08 -30.56 -6.68
C TYR A 157 -8.38 -31.69 -5.69
N PHE A 158 -8.62 -32.91 -6.19
CA PHE A 158 -8.84 -34.11 -5.37
C PHE A 158 -7.57 -34.91 -5.15
N ILE A 159 -6.65 -34.91 -6.10
CA ILE A 159 -5.35 -35.63 -5.99
C ILE A 159 -4.44 -34.93 -4.98
N PHE A 160 -4.34 -33.60 -5.04
CA PHE A 160 -3.46 -32.88 -4.12
C PHE A 160 -4.19 -32.56 -2.82
N PRO A 161 -3.79 -33.16 -1.67
CA PRO A 161 -4.47 -32.94 -0.41
C PRO A 161 -4.44 -31.45 -0.05
N CYS A 162 -5.51 -30.99 0.61
CA CYS A 162 -5.61 -29.61 1.09
C CYS A 162 -5.53 -28.55 -0.02
N ASN A 163 -6.26 -28.75 -1.13
CA ASN A 163 -6.36 -27.77 -2.23
C ASN A 163 -7.80 -27.33 -2.52
N HIS A 164 -8.78 -27.77 -1.74
CA HIS A 164 -10.19 -27.48 -1.97
C HIS A 164 -10.53 -26.00 -1.84
N ILE A 165 -11.45 -25.58 -2.70
CA ILE A 165 -12.03 -24.24 -2.71
C ILE A 165 -13.55 -24.41 -2.78
N GLY A 166 -14.27 -23.54 -2.09
CA GLY A 166 -15.71 -23.42 -2.20
C GLY A 166 -16.17 -21.96 -2.06
N TYR A 167 -17.43 -21.69 -2.32
CA TYR A 167 -17.96 -20.33 -2.19
C TYR A 167 -18.37 -20.02 -0.75
N GLY A 168 -17.83 -18.93 -0.20
CA GLY A 168 -18.18 -18.44 1.14
C GLY A 168 -19.16 -17.26 1.07
N PRO A 169 -20.44 -17.43 1.44
CA PRO A 169 -21.46 -16.37 1.33
C PRO A 169 -21.22 -15.19 2.25
N LYS A 170 -20.60 -15.42 3.42
CA LYS A 170 -20.18 -14.36 4.34
C LYS A 170 -19.25 -13.35 3.67
N TYR A 171 -18.48 -13.85 2.71
CA TYR A 171 -17.36 -13.14 2.15
C TYR A 171 -17.57 -12.69 0.70
N TYR A 172 -18.63 -13.16 0.03
CA TYR A 172 -18.95 -12.90 -1.37
C TYR A 172 -17.90 -13.40 -2.38
N SER A 173 -17.12 -14.43 -2.05
CA SER A 173 -16.22 -15.04 -3.05
C SER A 173 -15.78 -16.47 -2.69
N ASN A 174 -15.11 -17.11 -3.65
CA ASN A 174 -14.49 -18.41 -3.48
C ASN A 174 -13.33 -18.34 -2.47
N VAL A 175 -13.37 -19.20 -1.46
CA VAL A 175 -12.43 -19.31 -0.34
C VAL A 175 -11.69 -20.65 -0.38
N PHE A 176 -10.42 -20.63 0.01
CA PHE A 176 -9.66 -21.83 0.28
C PHE A 176 -10.18 -22.47 1.57
N ILE A 177 -10.44 -23.79 1.53
CA ILE A 177 -10.94 -24.54 2.68
C ILE A 177 -9.75 -25.20 3.36
N LYS A 178 -9.47 -24.82 4.60
CA LYS A 178 -8.38 -25.45 5.35
C LYS A 178 -8.72 -26.90 5.60
N CYS A 179 -7.70 -27.77 5.50
CA CYS A 179 -7.84 -29.20 5.79
C CYS A 179 -7.32 -29.58 7.18
N SER A 180 -6.52 -28.72 7.80
CA SER A 180 -5.87 -28.93 9.09
C SER A 180 -5.68 -27.56 9.76
N PRO A 181 -5.75 -27.48 11.11
CA PRO A 181 -5.50 -26.25 11.85
C PRO A 181 -4.07 -25.71 11.69
N ASP A 182 -3.07 -26.59 11.53
CA ASP A 182 -1.64 -26.23 11.48
C ASP A 182 -1.13 -25.96 10.05
N LEU A 183 -2.02 -25.81 9.08
CA LEU A 183 -1.62 -25.54 7.70
C LEU A 183 -1.22 -24.05 7.55
N ASP A 184 0.09 -23.79 7.47
CA ASP A 184 0.73 -22.47 7.28
C ASP A 184 0.42 -21.76 5.94
N ARG A 185 -0.57 -22.25 5.17
CA ARG A 185 -0.95 -21.71 3.87
C ARG A 185 -2.46 -21.47 3.80
N ASP A 186 -2.83 -20.31 3.26
CA ASP A 186 -4.22 -19.87 3.07
C ASP A 186 -4.65 -19.85 1.59
N TYR A 187 -4.01 -20.64 0.74
CA TYR A 187 -4.26 -20.66 -0.70
C TYR A 187 -4.12 -22.06 -1.31
N SER A 188 -4.87 -22.32 -2.40
CA SER A 188 -4.72 -23.53 -3.20
C SER A 188 -3.51 -23.39 -4.14
N LEU A 189 -2.59 -24.36 -4.07
CA LEU A 189 -1.47 -24.43 -5.01
C LEU A 189 -2.00 -24.68 -6.42
N VAL A 190 -2.95 -25.60 -6.55
CA VAL A 190 -3.59 -25.97 -7.82
C VAL A 190 -4.17 -24.72 -8.50
N SER A 191 -4.98 -23.94 -7.79
CA SER A 191 -5.57 -22.72 -8.35
C SER A 191 -4.53 -21.66 -8.72
N ARG A 192 -3.49 -21.48 -7.90
CA ARG A 192 -2.43 -20.49 -8.17
C ARG A 192 -1.72 -20.74 -9.49
N TYR A 193 -1.41 -22.01 -9.79
CA TYR A 193 -0.79 -22.38 -11.07
C TYR A 193 -1.80 -22.29 -12.22
N LEU A 194 -3.03 -22.77 -12.03
CA LEU A 194 -4.06 -22.74 -13.08
C LEU A 194 -4.45 -21.32 -13.52
N TYR A 195 -4.58 -20.37 -12.59
CA TYR A 195 -4.88 -18.99 -12.94
C TYR A 195 -3.76 -18.36 -13.77
N ARG A 196 -2.49 -18.63 -13.44
CA ARG A 196 -1.35 -18.19 -14.26
C ARG A 196 -1.39 -18.80 -15.66
N VAL A 197 -1.76 -20.07 -15.78
CA VAL A 197 -1.85 -20.77 -17.06
C VAL A 197 -3.02 -20.25 -17.93
N CYS A 198 -4.26 -20.15 -17.42
CA CYS A 198 -5.38 -19.59 -18.22
C CYS A 198 -5.15 -18.10 -18.53
N PHE A 199 -4.56 -17.31 -17.64
CA PHE A 199 -4.24 -15.90 -17.94
C PHE A 199 -3.17 -15.77 -19.04
N THR A 200 -2.04 -16.45 -18.89
CA THR A 200 -0.90 -16.32 -19.83
C THR A 200 -1.19 -17.01 -21.17
N ILE A 201 -1.79 -18.20 -21.17
CA ILE A 201 -1.97 -18.96 -22.41
C ILE A 201 -3.26 -18.55 -23.12
N ALA A 202 -4.39 -18.49 -22.41
CA ALA A 202 -5.67 -18.25 -23.04
C ALA A 202 -5.98 -16.76 -23.20
N CYS A 203 -5.88 -15.93 -22.15
CA CYS A 203 -6.22 -14.51 -22.26
C CYS A 203 -5.20 -13.73 -23.11
N PHE A 204 -3.91 -13.82 -22.75
CA PHE A 204 -2.85 -13.12 -23.48
C PHE A 204 -2.65 -13.70 -24.89
N GLY A 205 -2.67 -15.03 -25.04
CA GLY A 205 -2.63 -15.68 -26.35
C GLY A 205 -3.80 -15.28 -27.25
N THR A 206 -5.03 -15.21 -26.73
CA THR A 206 -6.19 -14.72 -27.49
C THR A 206 -6.01 -13.26 -27.91
N GLY A 207 -5.49 -12.42 -27.02
CA GLY A 207 -5.21 -11.01 -27.32
C GLY A 207 -4.19 -10.85 -28.46
N ILE A 208 -3.10 -11.63 -28.40
CA ILE A 208 -2.07 -11.67 -29.46
C ILE A 208 -2.68 -12.11 -30.79
N ILE A 209 -3.37 -13.25 -30.80
CA ILE A 209 -3.95 -13.81 -32.04
C ILE A 209 -4.96 -12.84 -32.66
N ASN A 210 -5.83 -12.24 -31.85
CA ASN A 210 -6.80 -11.26 -32.33
C ASN A 210 -6.11 -9.99 -32.86
N SER A 211 -5.04 -9.51 -32.20
CA SER A 211 -4.25 -8.36 -32.66
C SER A 211 -3.59 -8.65 -34.02
N PHE A 212 -2.94 -9.81 -34.16
CA PHE A 212 -2.36 -10.23 -35.45
C PHE A 212 -3.42 -10.39 -36.53
N THR A 213 -4.57 -10.98 -36.19
CA THR A 213 -5.70 -11.11 -37.11
C THR A 213 -6.16 -9.74 -37.59
N PHE A 214 -6.32 -8.78 -36.67
CA PHE A 214 -6.71 -7.41 -36.98
C PHE A 214 -5.68 -6.71 -37.87
N CYS A 215 -4.40 -6.75 -37.50
CA CYS A 215 -3.32 -6.17 -38.30
C CYS A 215 -3.27 -6.78 -39.71
N LYS A 216 -3.50 -8.09 -39.86
CA LYS A 216 -3.53 -8.74 -41.17
C LYS A 216 -4.75 -8.32 -42.00
N ILE A 217 -5.93 -8.16 -41.38
CA ILE A 217 -7.11 -7.61 -42.06
C ILE A 217 -6.81 -6.18 -42.55
N VAL A 218 -6.22 -5.33 -41.70
CA VAL A 218 -5.83 -3.96 -42.05
C VAL A 218 -4.79 -3.95 -43.17
N TYR A 219 -3.78 -4.82 -43.11
CA TYR A 219 -2.76 -4.95 -44.16
C TYR A 219 -3.34 -5.41 -45.49
N ILE A 220 -4.20 -6.44 -45.49
CA ILE A 220 -4.91 -6.89 -46.70
C ILE A 220 -5.76 -5.73 -47.26
N ARG A 221 -6.42 -4.96 -46.38
CA ARG A 221 -7.25 -3.82 -46.78
C ARG A 221 -6.44 -2.64 -47.34
N LEU A 222 -5.27 -2.35 -46.78
CA LEU A 222 -4.32 -1.34 -47.29
C LEU A 222 -3.65 -1.79 -48.59
N GLY A 223 -3.35 -3.08 -48.75
CA GLY A 223 -2.83 -3.67 -49.99
C GLY A 223 -3.87 -3.71 -51.12
N VAL A 224 -5.16 -3.84 -50.81
CA VAL A 224 -6.26 -3.75 -51.79
C VAL A 224 -6.43 -2.33 -52.35
N VAL A 225 -5.86 -1.30 -51.71
CA VAL A 225 -5.74 0.05 -52.31
C VAL A 225 -4.70 0.08 -53.45
N GLN A 226 -3.87 -0.96 -53.61
CA GLN A 226 -2.91 -1.11 -54.71
C GLN A 226 -3.39 -2.00 -55.87
N ASP A 227 -4.54 -2.69 -55.77
CA ASP A 227 -5.07 -3.61 -56.81
C ASP A 227 -6.40 -3.14 -57.43
N ILE A 228 -6.56 -1.82 -57.61
CA ILE A 228 -7.60 -1.24 -58.46
C ILE A 228 -7.51 -1.80 -59.89
N LEU A 229 -6.32 -2.23 -60.34
CA LEU A 229 -6.08 -2.80 -61.66
C LEU A 229 -6.71 -4.20 -61.86
N MET A 230 -6.62 -5.08 -60.86
CA MET A 230 -7.28 -6.41 -60.92
C MET A 230 -8.80 -6.30 -60.74
N THR A 231 -9.27 -5.28 -60.03
CA THR A 231 -10.70 -5.00 -59.87
C THR A 231 -11.29 -4.46 -61.17
N ILE A 232 -10.55 -3.68 -61.97
CA ILE A 232 -10.96 -3.24 -63.32
C ILE A 232 -10.99 -4.42 -64.30
N VAL A 233 -10.02 -5.35 -64.24
CA VAL A 233 -10.00 -6.56 -65.07
C VAL A 233 -11.12 -7.53 -64.69
N ALA A 234 -11.42 -7.70 -63.40
CA ALA A 234 -12.54 -8.50 -62.93
C ALA A 234 -13.89 -7.83 -63.21
N LEU A 235 -14.02 -6.50 -63.06
CA LEU A 235 -15.22 -5.73 -63.42
C LEU A 235 -15.48 -5.74 -64.93
N SER A 236 -14.44 -5.73 -65.78
CA SER A 236 -14.63 -5.87 -67.24
C SER A 236 -15.06 -7.29 -67.65
N ILE A 237 -14.65 -8.33 -66.91
CA ILE A 237 -15.14 -9.71 -67.08
C ILE A 237 -16.58 -9.86 -66.55
N ILE A 238 -16.93 -9.18 -65.45
CA ILE A 238 -18.27 -9.24 -64.82
C ILE A 238 -19.29 -8.38 -65.57
N ILE A 239 -18.90 -7.22 -66.10
CA ILE A 239 -19.75 -6.39 -66.99
C ILE A 239 -20.02 -7.12 -68.32
N CYS A 240 -19.13 -8.01 -68.77
CA CYS A 240 -19.35 -8.84 -69.95
C CYS A 240 -20.25 -10.07 -69.73
N ASN A 241 -20.66 -10.41 -68.50
CA ASN A 241 -21.37 -11.68 -68.27
C ASN A 241 -22.51 -11.62 -67.23
N ASN A 242 -23.40 -10.66 -67.48
CA ASN A 242 -24.86 -10.62 -67.23
C ASN A 242 -25.51 -11.57 -66.18
N GLU A 243 -26.48 -10.99 -65.44
CA GLU A 243 -27.50 -11.58 -64.54
C GLU A 243 -27.10 -12.06 -63.13
N GLN A 244 -27.93 -12.03 -62.08
CA GLN A 244 -29.04 -11.19 -61.61
C GLN A 244 -29.18 -11.54 -60.10
N GLU A 245 -29.39 -10.53 -59.25
CA GLU A 245 -29.94 -10.52 -57.87
C GLU A 245 -29.88 -11.78 -56.95
N ILE A 246 -29.33 -11.62 -55.73
CA ILE A 246 -30.08 -11.78 -54.45
C ILE A 246 -29.54 -10.74 -53.47
N SER A 247 -30.46 -9.93 -52.97
CA SER A 247 -30.26 -8.65 -52.31
C SER A 247 -30.43 -8.73 -50.78
N VAL A 248 -29.90 -7.71 -50.10
CA VAL A 248 -30.15 -7.26 -48.71
C VAL A 248 -29.45 -8.00 -47.56
N VAL A 249 -29.27 -9.33 -47.55
CA VAL A 249 -28.57 -10.01 -46.42
C VAL A 249 -27.04 -9.91 -46.52
N GLY A 250 -26.50 -9.82 -47.73
CA GLY A 250 -25.06 -9.59 -47.96
C GLY A 250 -24.60 -8.16 -47.64
N ILE A 251 -25.52 -7.21 -47.48
CA ILE A 251 -25.20 -5.81 -47.20
C ILE A 251 -25.10 -5.56 -45.68
N LEU A 252 -25.89 -6.26 -44.86
CA LEU A 252 -25.76 -6.23 -43.38
C LEU A 252 -24.57 -7.05 -42.85
N LEU A 253 -24.01 -7.92 -43.69
CA LEU A 253 -22.71 -8.57 -43.53
C LEU A 253 -21.68 -8.00 -44.52
N SER A 254 -21.91 -6.80 -45.06
CA SER A 254 -20.86 -6.10 -45.80
C SER A 254 -19.73 -5.74 -44.84
N TYR A 255 -18.53 -5.61 -45.39
CA TYR A 255 -17.29 -5.45 -44.64
C TYR A 255 -17.31 -4.33 -43.58
N ASP A 256 -18.23 -3.37 -43.65
CA ASP A 256 -18.41 -2.32 -42.65
C ASP A 256 -18.98 -2.84 -41.33
N GLY A 257 -19.82 -3.88 -41.34
CA GLY A 257 -20.32 -4.54 -40.13
C GLY A 257 -19.25 -5.42 -39.46
N LEU A 258 -18.35 -6.02 -40.24
CA LEU A 258 -17.18 -6.74 -39.74
C LEU A 258 -16.11 -5.77 -39.21
N ILE A 259 -15.92 -4.62 -39.85
CA ILE A 259 -15.10 -3.52 -39.33
C ILE A 259 -15.76 -2.92 -38.10
N PHE A 260 -17.08 -2.78 -38.02
CA PHE A 260 -17.75 -2.36 -36.78
C PHE A 260 -17.65 -3.45 -35.72
N ILE A 261 -17.75 -4.74 -36.02
CA ILE A 261 -17.58 -5.81 -35.02
C ILE A 261 -16.11 -5.94 -34.60
N TYR A 262 -15.13 -5.74 -35.47
CA TYR A 262 -13.71 -5.75 -35.11
C TYR A 262 -13.26 -4.43 -34.48
N ALA A 263 -13.74 -3.28 -34.93
CA ALA A 263 -13.50 -2.00 -34.28
C ALA A 263 -14.24 -1.95 -32.96
N PHE A 264 -15.47 -2.45 -32.84
CA PHE A 264 -16.19 -2.55 -31.57
C PHE A 264 -15.63 -3.69 -30.72
N ASN A 265 -15.12 -4.81 -31.23
CA ASN A 265 -14.39 -5.79 -30.40
C ASN A 265 -12.99 -5.29 -30.00
N THR A 266 -12.28 -4.56 -30.85
CA THR A 266 -10.97 -3.95 -30.57
C THR A 266 -11.15 -2.75 -29.65
N VAL A 267 -12.15 -1.89 -29.86
CA VAL A 267 -12.56 -0.80 -28.97
C VAL A 267 -13.20 -1.36 -27.71
N HIS A 268 -13.94 -2.46 -27.72
CA HIS A 268 -14.45 -3.09 -26.49
C HIS A 268 -13.34 -3.87 -25.78
N VAL A 269 -12.31 -4.38 -26.46
CA VAL A 269 -11.08 -4.91 -25.83
C VAL A 269 -10.19 -3.76 -25.33
N PHE A 270 -10.08 -2.62 -26.02
CA PHE A 270 -9.26 -1.45 -25.66
C PHE A 270 -9.96 -0.44 -24.75
N MET A 271 -11.28 -0.40 -24.69
CA MET A 271 -12.11 0.34 -23.71
C MET A 271 -12.38 -0.54 -22.50
N LYS A 272 -12.46 -1.87 -22.67
CA LYS A 272 -12.28 -2.79 -21.56
C LYS A 272 -10.81 -3.02 -21.22
N ILE A 273 -9.79 -2.48 -21.87
CA ILE A 273 -8.45 -2.52 -21.26
C ILE A 273 -8.43 -1.58 -20.04
N PRO A 274 -8.88 -0.31 -20.08
CA PRO A 274 -9.07 0.47 -18.88
C PRO A 274 -10.25 -0.04 -18.07
N VAL A 275 -11.41 -0.46 -18.61
CA VAL A 275 -12.54 -0.94 -17.77
C VAL A 275 -12.35 -2.36 -17.22
N LEU A 276 -11.54 -3.24 -17.81
CA LEU A 276 -11.08 -4.54 -17.29
C LEU A 276 -9.74 -4.38 -16.56
N LEU A 277 -8.93 -3.35 -16.74
CA LEU A 277 -7.83 -3.01 -15.80
C LEU A 277 -8.33 -2.18 -14.62
N ILE A 278 -9.53 -1.61 -14.73
CA ILE A 278 -10.30 -0.98 -13.66
C ILE A 278 -11.28 -1.99 -13.11
N LEU A 279 -11.79 -3.01 -13.82
CA LEU A 279 -12.59 -4.11 -13.23
C LEU A 279 -11.72 -5.26 -12.80
N VAL A 280 -10.60 -5.58 -13.43
CA VAL A 280 -9.51 -6.39 -12.82
C VAL A 280 -8.66 -5.47 -11.98
N GLY A 281 -8.76 -4.14 -12.05
CA GLY A 281 -8.18 -3.24 -11.03
C GLY A 281 -9.11 -2.99 -9.86
N ILE A 282 -10.42 -3.20 -9.98
CA ILE A 282 -11.45 -3.14 -8.93
C ILE A 282 -11.77 -4.56 -8.49
N VAL A 283 -11.53 -5.60 -9.27
CA VAL A 283 -11.57 -7.01 -8.86
C VAL A 283 -10.18 -7.45 -8.44
N SER A 284 -9.06 -6.90 -8.92
CA SER A 284 -7.78 -7.00 -8.22
C SER A 284 -7.73 -5.99 -7.10
N ALA A 285 -8.19 -4.74 -7.18
CA ALA A 285 -8.33 -3.94 -5.95
C ALA A 285 -9.42 -4.50 -5.04
N ALA A 286 -10.48 -5.19 -5.47
CA ALA A 286 -11.41 -5.82 -4.53
C ALA A 286 -10.99 -7.23 -4.14
N VAL A 287 -10.19 -7.98 -4.90
CA VAL A 287 -9.61 -9.27 -4.48
C VAL A 287 -8.29 -9.06 -3.74
N HIS A 288 -7.60 -7.94 -3.93
CA HIS A 288 -6.41 -7.51 -3.19
C HIS A 288 -6.81 -6.66 -1.98
N GLN A 289 -7.82 -5.78 -2.06
CA GLN A 289 -8.50 -5.21 -0.87
C GLN A 289 -9.37 -6.25 -0.14
N MET A 290 -9.87 -7.33 -0.76
CA MET A 290 -10.49 -8.46 -0.03
C MET A 290 -9.51 -9.54 0.40
N GLN A 291 -8.34 -9.72 -0.21
CA GLN A 291 -7.27 -10.52 0.37
C GLN A 291 -6.67 -9.78 1.58
N LEU A 292 -6.55 -8.45 1.52
CA LEU A 292 -6.22 -7.62 2.70
C LEU A 292 -7.38 -7.62 3.74
N ARG A 293 -8.66 -7.55 3.33
CA ARG A 293 -9.81 -7.61 4.27
C ARG A 293 -10.18 -9.01 4.78
N ARG A 294 -9.81 -10.12 4.12
CA ARG A 294 -10.08 -11.49 4.61
C ARG A 294 -8.98 -12.03 5.50
N VAL A 295 -7.72 -11.60 5.30
CA VAL A 295 -6.69 -11.77 6.32
C VAL A 295 -7.07 -11.00 7.60
N GLN A 296 -7.77 -9.86 7.49
CA GLN A 296 -8.33 -9.14 8.63
C GLN A 296 -9.49 -9.84 9.35
N HIS A 297 -10.29 -10.70 8.69
CA HIS A 297 -11.50 -11.26 9.31
C HIS A 297 -11.34 -12.66 9.93
N HIS A 298 -10.22 -13.37 9.69
CA HIS A 298 -9.92 -14.65 10.36
C HIS A 298 -8.83 -14.55 11.44
N ARG A 299 -8.17 -13.39 11.62
CA ARG A 299 -7.43 -13.08 12.84
C ARG A 299 -8.32 -12.72 14.03
N THR A 300 -9.64 -12.67 13.85
CA THR A 300 -10.64 -12.36 14.90
C THR A 300 -10.95 -13.55 15.82
N LYS A 301 -9.96 -14.39 16.14
CA LYS A 301 -10.05 -15.40 17.21
C LYS A 301 -8.83 -15.49 18.13
N ASN A 302 -7.76 -14.73 17.85
CA ASN A 302 -6.74 -14.42 18.83
C ASN A 302 -6.76 -12.90 19.00
N LEU A 303 -7.28 -12.42 20.13
CA LEU A 303 -7.22 -11.02 20.53
C LEU A 303 -5.76 -10.52 20.46
N LEU A 304 -5.43 -9.85 19.36
CA LEU A 304 -4.66 -8.62 19.40
C LEU A 304 -5.69 -7.56 19.03
N GLU A 305 -6.14 -6.80 20.03
CA GLU A 305 -7.02 -5.66 19.82
C GLU A 305 -6.39 -4.75 18.76
N LEU A 306 -7.00 -4.67 17.58
CA LEU A 306 -6.84 -3.50 16.73
C LEU A 306 -7.29 -2.31 17.58
N SER A 307 -6.38 -1.37 17.78
CA SER A 307 -6.58 -0.28 18.73
C SER A 307 -6.06 1.01 18.14
N LYS A 308 -6.95 1.97 17.90
CA LYS A 308 -6.62 3.38 18.07
C LYS A 308 -6.05 3.53 19.48
N THR A 309 -4.76 3.78 19.57
CA THR A 309 -4.06 3.91 20.84
C THR A 309 -3.25 5.18 20.90
N THR A 310 -2.89 5.59 22.10
CA THR A 310 -2.17 6.84 22.39
C THR A 310 -0.86 6.52 23.08
N GLN A 311 0.21 7.18 22.66
CA GLN A 311 1.50 7.15 23.33
C GLN A 311 1.83 8.56 23.82
N HIS A 312 2.10 8.69 25.11
CA HIS A 312 2.50 9.98 25.67
C HIS A 312 3.97 10.26 25.34
N VAL A 313 4.27 11.55 25.14
CA VAL A 313 5.65 12.03 25.00
C VAL A 313 5.97 13.02 26.10
N ASN A 314 7.22 13.00 26.55
CA ASN A 314 7.71 13.97 27.50
C ASN A 314 8.41 15.11 26.76
N ASP A 315 8.08 16.35 27.11
CA ASP A 315 8.80 17.54 26.68
C ASP A 315 10.09 17.73 27.49
N PHE A 316 11.14 18.14 26.80
CA PHE A 316 12.43 18.51 27.34
C PHE A 316 12.79 19.94 26.94
N GLY A 317 12.10 20.90 27.53
CA GLY A 317 12.38 22.32 27.42
C GLY A 317 11.96 22.92 26.08
N ASP A 318 10.86 22.44 25.49
CA ASP A 318 10.37 22.77 24.15
C ASP A 318 11.38 22.49 23.02
N VAL A 319 12.45 21.74 23.29
CA VAL A 319 13.49 21.43 22.30
C VAL A 319 13.32 20.03 21.72
N THR A 320 12.77 19.09 22.49
CA THR A 320 12.67 17.69 22.07
C THR A 320 11.56 16.99 22.83
N TYR A 321 10.75 16.23 22.11
CA TYR A 321 9.70 15.37 22.66
C TYR A 321 10.15 13.92 22.59
N VAL A 322 10.12 13.22 23.72
CA VAL A 322 10.72 11.91 23.88
C VAL A 322 9.67 10.89 24.29
N ALA A 323 9.62 9.78 23.58
CA ALA A 323 8.77 8.64 23.90
C ALA A 323 9.60 7.47 24.44
N ASN A 324 8.99 6.66 25.31
CA ASN A 324 9.57 5.37 25.67
C ASN A 324 9.11 4.29 24.70
N ILE A 325 9.99 3.36 24.35
CA ILE A 325 9.71 2.14 23.60
C ILE A 325 10.42 0.95 24.24
N THR A 326 10.05 -0.26 23.84
CA THR A 326 10.85 -1.45 24.15
C THR A 326 11.21 -2.24 22.91
N ILE A 327 12.39 -2.87 22.92
CA ILE A 327 12.86 -3.73 21.83
C ILE A 327 13.29 -5.08 22.40
N GLY A 328 12.72 -6.16 21.89
CA GLY A 328 13.06 -7.54 22.25
C GLY A 328 12.07 -8.27 23.15
N THR A 329 12.39 -9.54 23.43
CA THR A 329 11.61 -10.41 24.33
C THR A 329 12.53 -11.13 25.33
N PRO A 330 12.56 -10.71 26.62
CA PRO A 330 11.81 -9.60 27.21
C PRO A 330 12.23 -8.23 26.65
N GLY A 331 11.33 -7.25 26.69
CA GLY A 331 11.55 -5.92 26.14
C GLY A 331 12.66 -5.14 26.87
N GLN A 332 13.61 -4.60 26.10
CA GLN A 332 14.64 -3.68 26.59
C GLN A 332 14.18 -2.25 26.38
N ASN A 333 14.14 -1.44 27.44
CA ASN A 333 13.61 -0.07 27.39
C ASN A 333 14.57 0.88 26.66
N PHE A 334 14.02 1.76 25.83
CA PHE A 334 14.73 2.89 25.21
C PHE A 334 13.84 4.12 25.25
N SER A 335 14.47 5.30 25.29
CA SER A 335 13.79 6.56 25.06
C SER A 335 14.20 7.05 23.68
N VAL A 336 13.25 7.45 22.85
CA VAL A 336 13.48 7.81 21.45
C VAL A 336 12.83 9.14 21.10
N CYS A 337 13.48 9.88 20.21
CA CYS A 337 12.83 10.98 19.52
C CYS A 337 11.92 10.41 18.42
N LEU A 338 10.65 10.80 18.39
CA LEU A 338 9.70 10.43 17.34
C LEU A 338 9.85 11.44 16.19
N ASP A 339 10.40 10.99 15.06
CA ASP A 339 10.93 11.89 14.02
C ASP A 339 10.25 11.64 12.67
N THR A 340 9.36 12.53 12.24
CA THR A 340 8.73 12.47 10.90
C THR A 340 9.68 12.91 9.77
N GLY A 341 10.85 13.46 10.08
CA GLY A 341 11.91 13.82 9.14
C GLY A 341 12.73 12.64 8.62
N SER A 342 12.76 11.51 9.33
CA SER A 342 13.56 10.31 8.99
C SER A 342 12.74 9.02 8.95
N GLY A 343 13.28 7.98 8.28
CA GLY A 343 12.57 6.72 7.99
C GLY A 343 13.10 5.47 8.71
N LEU A 344 13.98 5.62 9.70
CA LEU A 344 14.60 4.47 10.38
C LEU A 344 14.46 4.57 11.89
N LEU A 345 14.02 3.48 12.53
CA LEU A 345 14.24 3.28 13.96
C LEU A 345 15.67 2.81 14.18
N TRP A 346 16.44 3.48 15.02
CA TRP A 346 17.74 2.99 15.48
C TRP A 346 17.97 3.29 16.95
N VAL A 347 18.74 2.41 17.60
CA VAL A 347 19.21 2.55 18.99
C VAL A 347 20.70 2.15 19.06
N PRO A 348 21.46 2.65 20.05
CA PRO A 348 22.85 2.24 20.26
C PRO A 348 22.99 0.73 20.40
N ASP A 349 23.91 0.12 19.66
CA ASP A 349 24.29 -1.29 19.85
C ASP A 349 25.10 -1.46 21.14
N ALA A 350 25.14 -2.67 21.70
CA ALA A 350 26.04 -3.02 22.79
C ALA A 350 27.52 -2.74 22.49
N SER A 351 27.93 -2.76 21.21
CA SER A 351 29.29 -2.40 20.80
C SER A 351 29.51 -0.89 20.65
N CYS A 352 28.49 -0.04 20.75
CA CYS A 352 28.62 1.37 20.44
C CYS A 352 29.54 2.09 21.44
N GLY A 353 30.62 2.68 20.93
CA GLY A 353 31.60 3.38 21.78
C GLY A 353 32.33 2.46 22.75
N GLN A 354 32.27 1.13 22.57
CA GLN A 354 33.02 0.22 23.43
C GLN A 354 34.52 0.33 23.18
N LYS A 355 35.27 0.36 24.27
CA LYS A 355 36.73 0.22 24.31
C LYS A 355 37.10 -1.01 25.11
N TYR A 356 38.18 -1.67 24.68
CA TYR A 356 38.78 -2.80 25.39
C TYR A 356 39.87 -2.29 26.32
N CYS A 357 39.91 -2.85 27.51
CA CYS A 357 40.99 -2.61 28.45
C CYS A 357 42.20 -3.45 28.05
N ASP A 358 43.38 -2.83 28.02
CA ASP A 358 44.62 -3.56 27.78
C ASP A 358 44.84 -4.56 28.94
N THR A 359 45.36 -5.73 28.61
CA THR A 359 45.79 -6.73 29.60
C THR A 359 46.74 -6.16 30.67
N VAL A 360 47.54 -5.15 30.33
CA VAL A 360 48.42 -4.44 31.28
C VAL A 360 47.65 -3.73 32.40
N CYS A 361 46.39 -3.36 32.15
CA CYS A 361 45.51 -2.70 33.11
C CYS A 361 45.01 -3.63 34.23
N MET A 362 45.32 -4.93 34.18
CA MET A 362 45.00 -5.88 35.25
C MET A 362 46.12 -6.03 36.28
N THR A 363 47.04 -5.06 36.33
CA THR A 363 48.20 -5.04 37.24
C THR A 363 48.08 -3.92 38.27
N ASP A 364 48.89 -3.97 39.33
CA ASP A 364 48.93 -2.97 40.42
C ASP A 364 49.24 -1.53 39.94
N PHE A 365 49.68 -1.36 38.68
CA PHE A 365 50.00 -0.06 38.08
C PHE A 365 48.87 0.54 37.23
N CYS A 366 47.67 -0.04 37.24
CA CYS A 366 46.57 0.34 36.36
C CYS A 366 46.27 1.85 36.36
N ASN A 367 46.14 2.48 37.53
CA ASN A 367 45.80 3.91 37.66
C ASN A 367 46.85 4.87 37.07
N LEU A 368 48.06 4.38 36.77
CA LEU A 368 49.14 5.18 36.19
C LEU A 368 49.19 5.11 34.66
N VAL A 369 48.72 3.99 34.08
CA VAL A 369 48.92 3.67 32.66
C VAL A 369 47.60 3.56 31.89
N CYS A 370 46.47 3.37 32.59
CA CYS A 370 45.18 3.07 32.01
C CYS A 370 44.09 4.07 32.40
N GLU A 371 43.05 4.15 31.58
CA GLU A 371 41.85 4.93 31.91
C GLU A 371 41.13 4.30 33.12
N ALA A 372 40.65 5.13 34.06
CA ALA A 372 40.05 4.69 35.32
C ALA A 372 39.02 3.54 35.20
N PRO A 373 38.12 3.50 34.19
CA PRO A 373 37.16 2.40 34.05
C PRO A 373 37.82 1.02 33.90
N CYS A 374 39.02 0.94 33.33
CA CYS A 374 39.75 -0.32 33.18
C CYS A 374 40.36 -0.84 34.49
N CYS A 375 40.46 0.03 35.50
CA CYS A 375 41.00 -0.31 36.81
C CYS A 375 39.93 -0.78 37.79
N GLU A 376 38.65 -0.74 37.38
CA GLU A 376 37.49 -1.15 38.18
C GLU A 376 37.08 -2.62 37.93
N GLY A 377 37.90 -3.39 37.20
CA GLY A 377 37.71 -4.83 36.98
C GLY A 377 36.84 -5.21 35.77
N GLU A 378 36.48 -4.24 34.91
CA GLU A 378 35.80 -4.51 33.64
C GLU A 378 36.80 -4.71 32.48
N ASN A 379 36.55 -5.70 31.62
CA ASN A 379 37.38 -5.95 30.43
C ASN A 379 37.05 -4.98 29.27
N THR A 380 35.88 -4.34 29.33
CA THR A 380 35.36 -3.42 28.31
C THR A 380 34.51 -2.36 28.98
N TYR A 381 34.60 -1.11 28.53
CA TYR A 381 33.75 0.00 28.99
C TYR A 381 33.28 0.83 27.80
N THR A 382 32.25 1.67 28.00
CA THR A 382 31.83 2.65 26.98
C THR A 382 32.64 3.94 27.17
N ASP A 383 33.33 4.39 26.13
CA ASP A 383 34.18 5.60 26.17
C ASP A 383 33.36 6.83 26.62
N PRO A 384 33.73 7.53 27.72
CA PRO A 384 33.09 8.77 28.17
C PRO A 384 33.06 9.89 27.13
N LYS A 385 33.92 9.82 26.11
CA LYS A 385 33.92 10.75 24.98
C LYS A 385 32.84 10.42 23.95
N SER A 386 32.44 9.15 23.82
CA SER A 386 31.42 8.68 22.88
C SER A 386 30.03 9.26 23.16
N ALA A 387 29.22 9.44 22.11
CA ALA A 387 27.82 9.81 22.23
C ALA A 387 26.92 8.69 22.77
N CYS A 388 27.42 7.45 22.79
CA CYS A 388 26.78 6.29 23.43
C CYS A 388 27.02 6.21 24.94
N TYR A 389 27.92 7.03 25.50
CA TYR A 389 28.13 7.08 26.94
C TYR A 389 26.88 7.55 27.68
N GLY A 390 26.47 6.80 28.71
CA GLY A 390 25.27 7.07 29.50
C GLY A 390 23.94 6.77 28.78
N LYS A 391 23.98 6.23 27.56
CA LYS A 391 22.79 5.79 26.82
C LYS A 391 22.49 4.32 27.12
N ARG A 392 21.23 3.93 26.97
CA ARG A 392 20.86 2.51 26.92
C ARG A 392 21.32 1.92 25.58
N GLN A 393 21.90 0.73 25.66
CA GLN A 393 22.43 -0.01 24.51
C GLN A 393 21.69 -1.33 24.35
N TYR A 394 21.36 -1.67 23.11
CA TYR A 394 20.65 -2.91 22.77
C TYR A 394 21.55 -4.12 22.85
N LYS A 395 21.12 -5.11 23.65
CA LYS A 395 21.82 -6.38 23.86
C LYS A 395 21.06 -7.48 23.16
N SER A 396 21.48 -7.82 21.94
CA SER A 396 20.85 -8.87 21.11
C SER A 396 20.73 -10.22 21.82
N GLY A 397 21.77 -10.62 22.57
CA GLY A 397 21.76 -11.87 23.36
C GLY A 397 20.76 -11.94 24.51
N ARG A 398 20.05 -10.84 24.82
CA ARG A 398 18.99 -10.79 25.85
C ARG A 398 17.58 -10.91 25.26
N SER A 399 17.44 -11.03 23.94
CA SER A 399 16.14 -11.13 23.28
C SER A 399 15.98 -12.47 22.59
N SER A 400 14.92 -13.20 22.94
CA SER A 400 14.53 -14.46 22.29
C SER A 400 13.92 -14.27 20.90
N THR A 401 13.45 -13.07 20.57
CA THR A 401 12.84 -12.73 19.26
C THR A 401 13.80 -12.05 18.29
N TYR A 402 15.04 -11.81 18.71
CA TYR A 402 16.08 -11.21 17.89
C TYR A 402 16.44 -12.08 16.68
N LYS A 403 16.55 -11.43 15.53
CA LYS A 403 17.06 -12.00 14.28
C LYS A 403 18.11 -11.07 13.70
N LYS A 404 19.31 -11.62 13.50
CA LYS A 404 20.41 -10.92 12.83
C LYS A 404 20.10 -10.77 11.34
N ILE A 405 20.12 -9.53 10.83
CA ILE A 405 20.04 -9.23 9.40
C ILE A 405 21.46 -8.94 8.87
N GLY A 406 22.17 -8.00 9.51
CA GLY A 406 23.60 -7.77 9.29
C GLY A 406 23.96 -6.80 8.16
N SER A 407 23.01 -6.41 7.31
CA SER A 407 23.21 -5.34 6.32
C SER A 407 23.59 -4.03 7.00
N GLU A 408 24.54 -3.29 6.41
CA GLU A 408 24.94 -1.99 6.91
C GLU A 408 23.89 -0.93 6.59
N TRP A 409 23.82 0.10 7.43
CA TRP A 409 22.99 1.28 7.19
C TRP A 409 23.72 2.52 7.69
N ALA A 410 23.44 3.66 7.06
CA ALA A 410 23.92 4.96 7.50
C ALA A 410 22.84 6.01 7.24
N ILE A 411 22.71 6.98 8.16
CA ILE A 411 21.78 8.10 8.00
C ILE A 411 22.47 9.42 8.37
N GLN A 412 22.22 10.45 7.56
CA GLN A 412 22.74 11.79 7.76
C GLN A 412 21.59 12.75 8.10
N TYR A 413 21.68 13.37 9.27
CA TYR A 413 20.84 14.48 9.70
C TYR A 413 21.54 15.82 9.43
N GLY A 414 20.79 16.92 9.55
CA GLY A 414 21.35 18.28 9.42
C GLY A 414 22.32 18.69 10.55
N THR A 415 22.47 17.87 11.59
CA THR A 415 23.32 18.16 12.77
C THR A 415 24.30 17.04 13.11
N GLY A 416 24.22 15.88 12.45
CA GLY A 416 25.06 14.72 12.71
C GLY A 416 24.59 13.49 11.95
N SER A 417 25.21 12.35 12.22
CA SER A 417 24.99 11.08 11.53
C SER A 417 24.97 9.92 12.52
N ALA A 418 24.42 8.80 12.06
CA ALA A 418 24.51 7.53 12.75
C ALA A 418 24.63 6.41 11.72
N ASP A 419 25.39 5.38 12.06
CA ASP A 419 25.61 4.21 11.21
C ASP A 419 25.74 2.93 12.04
N GLY A 420 25.52 1.81 11.37
CA GLY A 420 25.67 0.51 12.01
C GLY A 420 25.12 -0.62 11.16
N VAL A 421 24.49 -1.59 11.82
CA VAL A 421 23.95 -2.79 11.17
C VAL A 421 22.48 -2.96 11.47
N LEU A 422 21.73 -3.50 10.52
CA LEU A 422 20.32 -3.77 10.72
C LEU A 422 20.10 -5.08 11.47
N ALA A 423 19.00 -5.09 12.21
CA ALA A 423 18.46 -6.23 12.90
C ALA A 423 16.94 -6.25 12.78
N GLN A 424 16.37 -7.38 13.16
CA GLN A 424 14.93 -7.54 13.28
C GLN A 424 14.61 -8.04 14.69
N ASP A 425 13.65 -7.42 15.35
CA ASP A 425 13.15 -7.85 16.67
C ASP A 425 11.72 -7.34 16.90
N THR A 426 11.10 -7.66 18.03
CA THR A 426 9.80 -7.14 18.45
C THR A 426 9.95 -5.75 19.04
N VAL A 427 9.17 -4.77 18.57
CA VAL A 427 9.18 -3.38 19.05
C VAL A 427 7.83 -3.03 19.66
N ALA A 428 7.80 -2.56 20.91
CA ALA A 428 6.59 -2.05 21.55
C ALA A 428 6.64 -0.53 21.73
N PHE A 429 5.54 0.14 21.40
CA PHE A 429 5.40 1.60 21.44
C PHE A 429 4.98 2.06 22.84
N GLY A 430 5.91 2.00 23.78
CA GLY A 430 5.74 2.55 25.12
C GLY A 430 4.48 2.07 25.83
N ASP A 431 3.74 3.03 26.39
CA ASP A 431 2.49 2.86 27.13
C ASP A 431 1.25 2.67 26.25
N SER A 432 1.38 2.77 24.92
CA SER A 432 0.25 2.60 24.00
C SER A 432 -0.25 1.15 23.90
N GLY A 433 0.54 0.18 24.35
CA GLY A 433 0.22 -1.25 24.16
C GLY A 433 0.37 -1.76 22.72
N LEU A 434 0.76 -0.91 21.76
CA LEU A 434 1.05 -1.33 20.38
C LEU A 434 2.38 -2.11 20.33
N VAL A 435 2.29 -3.40 19.98
CA VAL A 435 3.45 -4.29 19.85
C VAL A 435 3.60 -4.78 18.41
N VAL A 436 4.72 -4.47 17.77
CA VAL A 436 5.01 -4.76 16.38
C VAL A 436 6.11 -5.83 16.28
N PRO A 437 5.75 -7.10 15.99
CA PRO A 437 6.72 -8.20 15.92
C PRO A 437 7.46 -8.21 14.57
N ASN A 438 8.68 -8.75 14.57
CA ASN A 438 9.55 -8.85 13.39
C ASN A 438 9.78 -7.48 12.72
N THR A 439 10.07 -6.46 13.52
CA THR A 439 10.34 -5.09 13.10
C THR A 439 11.81 -4.88 12.81
N PHE A 440 12.12 -4.43 11.61
CA PHE A 440 13.46 -3.94 11.27
C PHE A 440 13.83 -2.67 12.05
N PHE A 441 15.06 -2.62 12.56
CA PHE A 441 15.66 -1.45 13.21
C PHE A 441 17.18 -1.48 13.06
N GLY A 442 17.81 -0.31 13.23
CA GLY A 442 19.25 -0.14 13.24
C GLY A 442 19.87 -0.34 14.62
N GLN A 443 20.86 -1.22 14.70
CA GLN A 443 21.83 -1.27 15.80
C GLN A 443 22.97 -0.32 15.44
N ALA A 444 22.95 0.89 16.01
CA ALA A 444 23.94 1.92 15.74
C ALA A 444 25.27 1.55 16.39
N LYS A 445 26.30 1.35 15.59
CA LYS A 445 27.67 1.09 16.07
C LYS A 445 28.40 2.39 16.36
N GLN A 446 28.07 3.44 15.62
CA GLN A 446 28.62 4.78 15.78
C GLN A 446 27.52 5.83 15.62
N ASN A 447 27.68 6.93 16.32
CA ASN A 447 26.82 8.10 16.21
C ASN A 447 27.61 9.38 16.55
N ASP A 448 27.22 10.48 15.92
CA ASP A 448 27.94 11.74 16.07
C ASP A 448 27.79 12.38 17.45
N ALA A 449 28.77 13.22 17.79
CA ALA A 449 28.85 13.94 19.07
C ALA A 449 27.60 14.77 19.41
N PHE A 450 26.79 15.15 18.41
CA PHE A 450 25.51 15.84 18.62
C PHE A 450 24.54 15.06 19.52
N PHE A 451 24.58 13.71 19.48
CA PHE A 451 23.69 12.86 20.27
C PHE A 451 24.11 12.74 21.75
N LYS A 452 25.33 13.18 22.08
CA LYS A 452 25.87 13.15 23.44
C LYS A 452 25.03 14.02 24.37
N GLY A 453 24.64 13.46 25.52
CA GLY A 453 23.88 14.19 26.54
C GLY A 453 22.42 14.52 26.16
N LYS A 454 21.93 14.07 24.99
CA LYS A 454 20.50 14.19 24.65
C LYS A 454 19.62 13.34 25.57
N PRO A 455 18.35 13.72 25.82
CA PRO A 455 17.45 12.99 26.71
C PRO A 455 16.93 11.67 26.13
N PHE A 456 17.25 11.34 24.89
CA PHE A 456 16.87 10.11 24.20
C PHE A 456 18.11 9.28 23.82
N ASP A 457 17.93 7.96 23.72
CA ASP A 457 18.96 6.99 23.31
C ASP A 457 19.10 6.92 21.78
N GLY A 458 17.97 6.97 21.07
CA GLY A 458 17.92 6.81 19.62
C GLY A 458 16.75 7.57 18.98
N ILE A 459 16.46 7.27 17.72
CA ILE A 459 15.38 7.91 16.96
C ILE A 459 14.45 6.84 16.40
N LEU A 460 13.15 7.09 16.49
CA LEU A 460 12.11 6.33 15.80
C LEU A 460 11.63 7.16 14.62
N GLY A 461 12.12 6.82 13.42
CA GLY A 461 11.70 7.46 12.17
C GLY A 461 10.25 7.14 11.80
N LEU A 462 9.50 8.17 11.39
CA LEU A 462 8.09 8.17 11.04
C LEU A 462 7.81 8.65 9.61
N SER A 463 8.84 8.84 8.79
CA SER A 463 8.68 9.10 7.36
C SER A 463 8.24 7.84 6.60
N MET A 464 7.82 8.00 5.35
CA MET A 464 7.46 6.88 4.46
C MET A 464 8.67 6.40 3.63
N GLU A 465 9.88 6.75 4.04
CA GLU A 465 11.10 6.32 3.37
C GLU A 465 11.29 4.82 3.59
N VAL A 466 11.36 4.09 2.48
CA VAL A 466 11.60 2.65 2.46
C VAL A 466 12.99 2.46 1.89
N ASP A 467 13.86 1.78 2.62
CA ASP A 467 15.18 1.43 2.10
C ASP A 467 15.00 0.39 0.97
N PRO A 468 15.32 0.75 -0.30
CA PRO A 468 15.11 -0.13 -1.44
C PRO A 468 16.00 -1.38 -1.43
N GLU A 469 17.17 -1.33 -0.78
CA GLU A 469 18.13 -2.44 -0.77
C GLU A 469 17.72 -3.55 0.21
N ILE A 470 16.87 -3.22 1.18
CA ILE A 470 16.67 -4.05 2.37
C ILE A 470 15.19 -4.38 2.59
N GLY A 471 14.27 -3.64 1.94
CA GLY A 471 12.84 -3.81 2.12
C GLY A 471 12.36 -3.47 3.53
N GLY A 472 13.20 -2.79 4.32
CA GLY A 472 12.89 -2.32 5.67
C GLY A 472 11.98 -1.08 5.59
N SER A 473 10.84 -1.16 6.25
CA SER A 473 9.93 -0.03 6.43
C SER A 473 9.92 0.40 7.90
N THR A 474 9.50 1.63 8.20
CA THR A 474 9.43 2.10 9.60
C THR A 474 8.59 1.16 10.47
N PRO A 475 8.83 1.09 11.79
CA PRO A 475 7.98 0.31 12.71
C PRO A 475 6.48 0.60 12.56
N LEU A 476 6.13 1.87 12.30
CA LEU A 476 4.75 2.27 12.05
C LEU A 476 4.20 1.69 10.74
N VAL A 477 4.93 1.79 9.63
CA VAL A 477 4.51 1.20 8.35
C VAL A 477 4.40 -0.33 8.47
N GLN A 478 5.28 -0.96 9.27
CA GLN A 478 5.17 -2.37 9.60
C GLN A 478 3.94 -2.68 10.45
N ALA A 479 3.57 -1.81 11.40
CA ALA A 479 2.32 -1.96 12.17
C ALA A 479 1.08 -1.88 11.27
N ILE A 480 1.06 -0.91 10.35
CA ILE A 480 -0.03 -0.72 9.38
C ILE A 480 -0.12 -1.94 8.44
N SER A 481 0.99 -2.39 7.86
CA SER A 481 1.00 -3.54 6.94
C SER A 481 0.63 -4.86 7.62
N LYS A 482 0.87 -4.98 8.93
CA LYS A 482 0.44 -6.13 9.76
C LYS A 482 -1.01 -6.02 10.25
N GLY A 483 -1.68 -4.90 9.98
CA GLY A 483 -3.04 -4.62 10.43
C GLY A 483 -3.14 -4.57 11.96
N LEU A 484 -2.24 -3.83 12.60
CA LEU A 484 -2.23 -3.62 14.05
C LEU A 484 -2.92 -2.32 14.48
N LEU A 485 -3.32 -1.48 13.52
CA LEU A 485 -3.95 -0.17 13.73
C LEU A 485 -5.30 -0.10 12.99
N ASP A 486 -6.27 0.62 13.55
CA ASP A 486 -7.61 0.79 12.97
C ASP A 486 -7.57 1.50 11.62
N GLU A 487 -6.79 2.57 11.54
CA GLU A 487 -6.59 3.37 10.33
C GLU A 487 -5.09 3.57 10.01
N PRO A 488 -4.70 3.70 8.74
CA PRO A 488 -3.32 3.98 8.32
C PRO A 488 -2.95 5.46 8.52
N VAL A 489 -3.23 5.99 9.71
CA VAL A 489 -3.05 7.39 10.10
C VAL A 489 -2.46 7.46 11.49
N PHE A 490 -1.73 8.53 11.78
CA PHE A 490 -1.42 8.91 13.16
C PHE A 490 -1.58 10.41 13.33
N THR A 491 -1.96 10.83 14.54
CA THR A 491 -2.13 12.23 14.89
C THR A 491 -1.09 12.63 15.91
N VAL A 492 -0.51 13.82 15.74
CA VAL A 492 0.46 14.39 16.67
C VAL A 492 -0.11 15.65 17.28
N TYR A 493 -0.17 15.66 18.59
CA TYR A 493 -0.46 16.81 19.44
C TYR A 493 0.75 17.05 20.34
N LEU A 494 1.24 18.29 20.38
CA LEU A 494 2.34 18.70 21.25
C LEU A 494 1.92 19.91 22.08
N GLU A 495 2.32 19.92 23.35
CA GLU A 495 2.17 21.04 24.27
C GLU A 495 3.52 21.74 24.50
N GLY A 496 3.47 23.03 24.81
CA GLY A 496 4.67 23.80 25.16
C GLY A 496 4.72 24.10 26.65
N HIS A 497 5.86 23.80 27.29
CA HIS A 497 6.09 24.07 28.72
C HIS A 497 7.30 24.98 28.97
N GLY A 498 7.81 25.65 27.94
CA GLY A 498 8.96 26.54 28.06
C GLY A 498 10.22 25.75 28.42
N ASN A 499 10.94 26.16 29.46
CA ASN A 499 12.21 25.52 29.85
C ASN A 499 12.06 24.29 30.76
N VAL A 500 10.84 23.89 31.08
CA VAL A 500 10.60 22.75 31.97
C VAL A 500 11.02 21.46 31.25
N LYS A 501 11.70 20.57 31.96
CA LYS A 501 12.21 19.31 31.38
C LYS A 501 11.52 18.11 32.00
N ASN A 502 11.30 17.09 31.17
CA ASN A 502 10.72 15.81 31.53
C ASN A 502 9.32 15.94 32.14
N VAL A 503 8.46 16.69 31.46
CA VAL A 503 7.03 16.81 31.77
C VAL A 503 6.22 16.24 30.62
N GLU A 504 4.99 15.81 30.88
CA GLU A 504 4.08 15.39 29.81
C GLU A 504 3.94 16.53 28.80
N GLY A 505 4.24 16.27 27.54
CA GLY A 505 4.42 17.29 26.51
C GLY A 505 3.57 17.05 25.27
N GLY A 506 2.69 16.06 25.29
CA GLY A 506 1.81 15.77 24.17
C GLY A 506 1.54 14.28 23.96
N VAL A 507 0.84 13.99 22.88
CA VAL A 507 0.31 12.66 22.57
C VAL A 507 0.48 12.35 21.09
N PHE A 508 0.96 11.14 20.82
CA PHE A 508 0.93 10.51 19.50
C PHE A 508 -0.22 9.50 19.49
N THR A 509 -1.27 9.80 18.73
CA THR A 509 -2.40 8.88 18.52
C THR A 509 -2.11 8.00 17.31
N TRP A 510 -1.83 6.72 17.54
CA TRP A 510 -1.61 5.72 16.50
C TRP A 510 -2.94 5.13 16.03
N GLY A 511 -3.12 5.01 14.73
CA GLY A 511 -4.27 4.31 14.16
C GLY A 511 -5.56 5.10 14.09
N GLY A 512 -5.53 6.41 14.33
CA GLY A 512 -6.73 7.23 14.27
C GLY A 512 -6.49 8.73 14.46
N ILE A 513 -7.58 9.49 14.37
CA ILE A 513 -7.61 10.92 14.63
C ILE A 513 -7.75 11.16 16.13
N ASP A 514 -6.93 12.04 16.70
CA ASP A 514 -7.11 12.51 18.07
C ASP A 514 -8.34 13.43 18.13
N THR A 515 -9.36 13.01 18.88
CA THR A 515 -10.61 13.75 19.06
C THR A 515 -10.70 14.45 20.41
N GLN A 516 -9.69 14.27 21.27
CA GLN A 516 -9.62 14.86 22.60
C GLN A 516 -8.83 16.16 22.55
N ASN A 517 -7.69 16.16 21.86
CA ASN A 517 -6.75 17.29 21.83
C ASN A 517 -6.85 18.16 20.57
N CYS A 518 -7.67 17.77 19.58
CA CYS A 518 -7.74 18.43 18.29
C CYS A 518 -9.17 18.75 17.87
N ASP A 519 -9.35 19.89 17.21
CA ASP A 519 -10.62 20.28 16.61
C ASP A 519 -11.10 19.25 15.58
N SER A 520 -12.42 19.06 15.49
CA SER A 520 -13.03 18.16 14.49
C SER A 520 -12.88 18.63 13.04
N LYS A 521 -12.61 19.93 12.83
CA LYS A 521 -12.38 20.49 11.50
C LYS A 521 -10.92 20.27 11.09
N ILE A 522 -10.72 19.42 10.08
CA ILE A 522 -9.41 19.08 9.54
C ILE A 522 -9.31 19.57 8.10
N ASP A 523 -8.31 20.42 7.84
CA ASP A 523 -7.97 20.87 6.50
C ASP A 523 -6.83 19.99 5.93
N TYR A 524 -7.14 19.19 4.90
CA TYR A 524 -6.19 18.23 4.31
C TYR A 524 -5.48 18.77 3.07
N MET A 525 -4.15 18.59 3.03
CA MET A 525 -3.30 18.86 1.87
C MET A 525 -2.71 17.57 1.28
N PRO A 526 -2.71 17.42 -0.06
CA PRO A 526 -2.03 16.29 -0.69
C PRO A 526 -0.52 16.40 -0.52
N LEU A 527 0.15 15.25 -0.37
CA LEU A 527 1.62 15.23 -0.31
C LEU A 527 2.23 15.43 -1.70
N THR A 528 3.29 16.23 -1.79
CA THR A 528 4.09 16.42 -3.01
C THR A 528 5.22 15.40 -3.14
N SER A 529 5.52 14.65 -2.07
CA SER A 529 6.49 13.55 -2.04
C SER A 529 5.83 12.22 -1.67
N LYS A 530 6.39 11.11 -2.17
CA LYS A 530 5.96 9.74 -1.82
C LYS A 530 6.60 9.21 -0.55
N THR A 531 7.73 9.78 -0.13
CA THR A 531 8.54 9.26 1.00
C THR A 531 8.63 10.24 2.16
N LYS A 532 8.29 11.52 1.94
CA LYS A 532 8.42 12.59 2.93
C LYS A 532 7.06 13.22 3.20
N TRP A 533 6.87 13.73 4.41
CA TRP A 533 5.72 14.53 4.81
C TRP A 533 5.80 15.95 4.23
N GLN A 534 5.90 16.01 2.91
CA GLN A 534 6.11 17.22 2.13
C GLN A 534 4.82 17.64 1.44
N PHE A 535 4.49 18.93 1.51
CA PHE A 535 3.29 19.52 0.90
C PHE A 535 3.57 20.96 0.44
N ARG A 536 2.63 21.54 -0.30
CA ARG A 536 2.75 22.90 -0.83
C ARG A 536 2.28 23.95 0.18
N MET A 537 3.11 24.95 0.45
CA MET A 537 2.75 26.19 1.15
C MET A 537 2.74 27.34 0.14
N ASP A 538 1.74 28.21 0.21
CA ASP A 538 1.53 29.30 -0.73
C ASP A 538 2.34 30.55 -0.34
N GLY A 539 2.51 30.78 0.95
CA GLY A 539 3.21 31.96 1.44
C GLY A 539 3.34 32.01 2.95
N LEU A 540 4.08 33.00 3.43
CA LEU A 540 4.16 33.33 4.85
C LEU A 540 4.20 34.84 5.05
N SER A 541 3.72 35.29 6.19
CA SER A 541 3.77 36.69 6.60
C SER A 541 3.94 36.82 8.11
N ILE A 542 4.70 37.82 8.54
CA ILE A 542 4.88 38.15 9.96
C ILE A 542 5.21 39.64 10.09
N GLY A 543 4.44 40.36 10.91
CA GLY A 543 4.51 41.81 10.99
C GLY A 543 4.36 42.45 9.60
N ASN A 544 5.37 43.23 9.18
CA ASN A 544 5.40 43.89 7.88
C ASN A 544 6.04 43.04 6.77
N TYR A 545 6.54 41.86 7.08
CA TYR A 545 7.12 40.95 6.10
C TYR A 545 6.05 40.06 5.50
N THR A 546 6.04 39.94 4.17
CA THR A 546 5.16 39.01 3.45
C THR A 546 5.93 38.45 2.26
N ASN A 547 5.82 37.15 2.06
CA ASN A 547 6.34 36.48 0.87
C ASN A 547 5.33 35.41 0.41
N SER A 548 4.94 35.49 -0.87
CA SER A 548 3.96 34.61 -1.52
C SER A 548 4.55 33.85 -2.70
N GLN A 549 5.87 33.60 -2.70
CA GLN A 549 6.58 32.84 -3.73
C GLN A 549 6.16 31.36 -3.74
N GLY A 550 5.70 30.84 -2.59
CA GLY A 550 5.28 29.46 -2.38
C GLY A 550 6.45 28.46 -2.38
N TRP A 551 6.37 27.46 -1.52
CA TRP A 551 7.42 26.46 -1.32
C TRP A 551 6.84 25.06 -1.16
N ASP A 552 7.62 24.06 -1.55
CA ASP A 552 7.49 22.75 -0.93
C ASP A 552 8.04 22.85 0.50
N VAL A 553 7.27 22.36 1.45
CA VAL A 553 7.59 22.40 2.88
C VAL A 553 7.39 21.03 3.50
N LYS A 554 8.12 20.71 4.56
CA LYS A 554 7.98 19.44 5.30
C LYS A 554 7.48 19.67 6.71
N SER A 555 6.63 18.78 7.21
CA SER A 555 6.31 18.71 8.64
C SER A 555 7.26 17.75 9.34
N ASP A 556 7.92 18.21 10.40
CA ASP A 556 9.00 17.48 11.06
C ASP A 556 8.90 17.56 12.59
N THR A 557 8.47 16.48 13.23
CA THR A 557 8.40 16.36 14.70
C THR A 557 9.78 16.24 15.36
N GLY A 558 10.84 15.92 14.60
CA GLY A 558 12.22 15.93 15.08
C GLY A 558 12.86 17.33 15.05
N ALA A 559 12.23 18.31 14.40
CA ALA A 559 12.73 19.67 14.27
C ALA A 559 12.25 20.57 15.42
N SER A 560 13.18 21.03 16.26
CA SER A 560 12.88 21.96 17.36
C SER A 560 12.40 23.34 16.88
N ASN A 561 12.80 23.75 15.69
CA ASN A 561 12.57 25.07 15.13
C ASN A 561 11.84 24.96 13.79
N ILE A 562 11.27 26.07 13.34
CA ILE A 562 11.00 26.24 11.91
C ILE A 562 12.33 26.51 11.21
N PHE A 563 12.69 25.70 10.22
CA PHE A 563 13.89 25.92 9.42
C PHE A 563 13.52 26.39 8.01
N GLY A 564 14.35 27.25 7.42
CA GLY A 564 14.11 27.73 6.06
C GLY A 564 15.37 28.28 5.40
N PRO A 565 15.24 28.74 4.13
CA PRO A 565 16.34 29.35 3.40
C PRO A 565 16.89 30.57 4.15
N LYS A 566 18.22 30.60 4.36
CA LYS A 566 18.87 31.68 5.13
C LYS A 566 18.47 33.07 4.65
N ALA A 567 18.46 33.31 3.34
CA ALA A 567 18.11 34.62 2.77
C ALA A 567 16.70 35.08 3.16
N GLU A 568 15.74 34.15 3.27
CA GLU A 568 14.35 34.46 3.62
C GLU A 568 14.19 34.69 5.13
N VAL A 569 14.85 33.87 5.95
CA VAL A 569 14.87 34.06 7.41
C VAL A 569 15.58 35.35 7.80
N ASP A 570 16.68 35.70 7.13
CA ASP A 570 17.41 36.95 7.40
C ASP A 570 16.54 38.19 7.09
N LYS A 571 15.76 38.17 5.98
CA LYS A 571 14.79 39.22 5.65
C LYS A 571 13.69 39.33 6.69
N LEU A 572 13.13 38.18 7.10
CA LEU A 572 12.11 38.09 8.13
C LEU A 572 12.63 38.66 9.46
N ALA A 573 13.78 38.18 9.93
CA ALA A 573 14.40 38.62 11.18
C ALA A 573 14.74 40.12 11.16
N LYS A 574 15.22 40.64 10.02
CA LYS A 574 15.47 42.07 9.83
C LYS A 574 14.19 42.90 9.95
N SER A 575 13.06 42.42 9.40
CA SER A 575 11.77 43.12 9.50
C SER A 575 11.28 43.26 10.95
N LEU A 576 11.63 42.29 11.80
CA LEU A 576 11.31 42.27 13.23
C LEU A 576 12.34 42.99 14.10
N LYS A 577 13.42 43.53 13.49
CA LYS A 577 14.54 44.14 14.20
C LYS A 577 15.21 43.18 15.20
N ALA A 578 15.29 41.89 14.82
CA ALA A 578 15.95 40.87 15.63
C ALA A 578 17.45 41.15 15.82
N LEU A 579 17.97 40.84 17.00
CA LEU A 579 19.41 40.85 17.29
C LEU A 579 20.03 39.56 16.79
N PHE A 580 21.12 39.64 16.03
CA PHE A 580 21.86 38.49 15.55
C PHE A 580 23.11 38.29 16.39
N THR A 581 23.31 37.08 16.93
CA THR A 581 24.46 36.74 17.79
C THR A 581 25.58 36.03 17.03
N GLY A 582 25.62 36.14 15.70
CA GLY A 582 26.57 35.42 14.84
C GLY A 582 26.08 34.04 14.39
N LYS A 583 25.12 33.46 15.12
CA LYS A 583 24.51 32.17 14.78
C LYS A 583 22.98 32.22 14.77
N ASP A 584 22.41 32.87 15.79
CA ASP A 584 20.99 32.79 16.11
C ASP A 584 20.37 34.19 16.21
N TYR A 585 19.04 34.26 16.08
CA TYR A 585 18.27 35.50 16.17
C TYR A 585 17.52 35.59 17.50
N PHE A 586 17.45 36.80 18.06
CA PHE A 586 16.78 37.07 19.32
C PHE A 586 15.85 38.29 19.19
N LEU A 587 14.68 38.21 19.81
CA LEU A 587 13.67 39.27 19.84
C LEU A 587 13.22 39.54 21.28
N PRO A 588 12.66 40.72 21.59
CA PRO A 588 11.95 40.92 22.85
C PRO A 588 10.90 39.81 23.04
N CYS A 589 10.85 39.22 24.24
CA CYS A 589 9.93 38.11 24.53
C CYS A 589 8.45 38.48 24.41
N THR A 590 8.11 39.77 24.41
CA THR A 590 6.74 40.28 24.35
C THR A 590 6.55 41.22 23.17
N GLY A 591 5.29 41.41 22.75
CA GLY A 591 4.92 42.38 21.71
C GLY A 591 5.29 41.98 20.28
N GLN A 592 5.60 40.70 20.02
CA GLN A 592 5.88 40.21 18.68
C GLN A 592 4.59 39.86 17.92
N PRO A 593 4.55 40.02 16.59
CA PRO A 593 3.35 39.78 15.78
C PRO A 593 3.12 38.30 15.49
N ASP A 594 1.88 37.90 15.23
CA ASP A 594 1.58 36.54 14.79
C ASP A 594 2.33 36.14 13.50
N LEU A 595 2.86 34.91 13.45
CA LEU A 595 3.37 34.31 12.21
C LEU A 595 2.21 33.65 11.48
N VAL A 596 1.97 34.01 10.22
CA VAL A 596 0.86 33.47 9.43
C VAL A 596 1.42 32.70 8.24
N LEU A 597 1.11 31.41 8.17
CA LEU A 597 1.39 30.56 7.01
C LEU A 597 0.14 30.47 6.15
N THR A 598 0.27 30.59 4.83
CA THR A 598 -0.83 30.35 3.89
C THR A 598 -0.63 29.01 3.22
N ILE A 599 -1.54 28.06 3.45
CA ILE A 599 -1.44 26.67 2.96
C ILE A 599 -2.80 26.29 2.35
N GLY A 600 -2.84 25.98 1.06
CA GLY A 600 -4.08 25.65 0.36
C GLY A 600 -5.09 26.79 0.36
N GLY A 601 -4.62 28.04 0.36
CA GLY A 601 -5.44 29.25 0.49
C GLY A 601 -5.94 29.56 1.91
N ASN A 602 -5.78 28.64 2.88
CA ASN A 602 -6.14 28.86 4.28
C ASN A 602 -5.00 29.53 5.06
N LYS A 603 -5.34 30.37 6.04
CA LYS A 603 -4.38 31.05 6.91
C LYS A 603 -4.23 30.32 8.25
N TYR A 604 -2.99 29.94 8.56
CA TYR A 604 -2.60 29.26 9.80
C TYR A 604 -1.75 30.21 10.64
N THR A 605 -2.32 30.68 11.73
CA THR A 605 -1.70 31.67 12.62
C THR A 605 -1.00 30.98 13.79
N ILE A 606 0.31 31.17 13.90
CA ILE A 606 1.17 30.71 14.99
C ILE A 606 1.45 31.89 15.93
N LYS A 607 1.13 31.70 17.22
CA LYS A 607 1.30 32.71 18.26
C LYS A 607 2.77 32.89 18.68
N PRO A 608 3.15 34.09 19.18
CA PRO A 608 4.51 34.37 19.65
C PRO A 608 5.06 33.37 20.67
N GLU A 609 4.24 32.88 21.58
CA GLU A 609 4.64 31.84 22.56
C GLU A 609 5.19 30.56 21.92
N ASN A 610 4.78 30.24 20.68
CA ASN A 610 5.20 29.03 19.99
C ASN A 610 6.50 29.21 19.20
N TYR A 611 6.86 30.43 18.79
CA TYR A 611 8.09 30.69 18.02
C TYR A 611 9.15 31.51 18.79
N LEU A 612 8.87 31.94 20.02
CA LEU A 612 9.83 32.58 20.93
C LEU A 612 10.14 31.64 22.08
N VAL A 613 11.40 31.24 22.19
CA VAL A 613 11.87 30.37 23.29
C VAL A 613 12.66 31.23 24.27
N ASP A 614 12.20 31.27 25.51
CA ASP A 614 12.96 31.88 26.59
C ASP A 614 14.13 30.98 26.97
N THR A 615 15.37 31.32 26.62
CA THR A 615 16.53 30.48 26.97
C THR A 615 17.14 30.81 28.34
N GLY A 616 16.53 31.74 29.08
CA GLY A 616 17.12 32.31 30.29
C GLY A 616 18.30 33.25 30.01
N ALA A 617 18.53 34.21 30.91
CA ALA A 617 19.73 35.06 30.97
C ALA A 617 20.04 35.99 29.78
N ASN A 618 19.05 36.42 28.99
CA ASN A 618 19.25 37.38 27.89
C ASN A 618 18.58 38.73 28.16
N MET A 619 19.14 39.52 29.10
CA MET A 619 18.67 40.90 29.32
C MET A 619 19.51 41.87 28.50
N TYR A 620 18.86 42.59 27.57
CA TYR A 620 19.52 43.63 26.77
C TYR A 620 18.74 44.93 26.93
N ARG A 621 19.42 45.98 27.43
CA ARG A 621 18.83 47.30 27.73
C ARG A 621 17.56 47.23 28.61
N GLY A 622 17.55 46.37 29.62
CA GLY A 622 16.41 46.22 30.55
C GLY A 622 15.22 45.43 29.99
N VAL A 623 15.32 44.89 28.78
CA VAL A 623 14.29 44.05 28.15
C VAL A 623 14.80 42.62 28.07
N LYS A 624 13.91 41.65 28.34
CA LYS A 624 14.19 40.23 28.19
C LYS A 624 14.06 39.82 26.72
N TYR A 625 15.09 39.19 26.19
CA TYR A 625 15.14 38.67 24.83
C TYR A 625 14.97 37.16 24.82
N CYS A 626 14.16 36.68 23.87
CA CYS A 626 13.88 35.28 23.61
C CYS A 626 14.51 34.88 22.28
N PHE A 627 14.96 33.63 22.21
CA PHE A 627 15.45 33.01 20.99
C PHE A 627 14.31 32.89 19.98
N LEU A 628 14.55 33.31 18.75
CA LEU A 628 13.61 33.13 17.64
C LEU A 628 13.77 31.70 17.10
N ALA A 629 12.77 30.85 17.33
CA ALA A 629 12.70 29.47 16.84
C ALA A 629 12.38 29.39 15.34
N ILE A 630 12.92 30.33 14.55
CA ILE A 630 12.91 30.35 13.10
C ILE A 630 14.36 30.52 12.65
N THR A 631 14.96 29.45 12.15
CA THR A 631 16.40 29.38 11.88
C THR A 631 16.68 29.23 10.39
N GLY A 632 17.46 30.16 9.86
CA GLY A 632 17.89 30.17 8.47
C GLY A 632 19.15 29.34 8.27
N ARG A 633 19.15 28.42 7.30
CA ARG A 633 20.34 27.64 6.94
C ARG A 633 20.75 27.86 5.48
N PRO A 634 22.05 28.07 5.18
CA PRO A 634 22.51 28.34 3.80
C PRO A 634 22.19 27.21 2.81
N GLU A 635 22.23 25.97 3.26
CA GLU A 635 22.01 24.76 2.45
C GLU A 635 20.53 24.48 2.14
N MET A 636 19.61 25.18 2.79
CA MET A 636 18.17 24.91 2.66
C MET A 636 17.52 25.74 1.56
N THR A 637 16.78 25.06 0.68
CA THR A 637 15.98 25.65 -0.41
C THR A 637 14.47 25.56 -0.17
N SER A 638 14.06 24.86 0.89
CA SER A 638 12.67 24.61 1.30
C SER A 638 12.51 24.86 2.80
N TRP A 639 11.27 24.95 3.27
CA TRP A 639 10.97 25.11 4.70
C TRP A 639 10.70 23.77 5.37
N VAL A 640 11.03 23.70 6.66
CA VAL A 640 10.66 22.62 7.57
C VAL A 640 9.87 23.24 8.72
N LEU A 641 8.63 22.79 8.89
CA LEU A 641 7.73 23.23 9.96
C LEU A 641 7.89 22.28 11.15
N GLY A 642 8.64 22.74 12.14
CA GLY A 642 8.91 22.01 13.39
C GLY A 642 7.93 22.36 14.52
N HIS A 643 8.37 22.16 15.76
CA HIS A 643 7.56 22.31 16.98
C HIS A 643 6.73 23.60 17.06
N PRO A 644 7.19 24.80 16.66
CA PRO A 644 6.36 26.01 16.68
C PRO A 644 5.02 25.88 15.94
N PHE A 645 5.00 25.18 14.80
CA PHE A 645 3.77 24.95 14.03
C PHE A 645 2.95 23.79 14.62
N ILE A 646 3.63 22.71 15.04
CA ILE A 646 3.00 21.47 15.51
C ILE A 646 2.31 21.67 16.88
N ARG A 647 2.83 22.56 17.74
CA ARG A 647 2.17 22.93 19.00
C ARG A 647 0.89 23.74 18.80
N GLN A 648 0.83 24.54 17.73
CA GLN A 648 -0.34 25.36 17.44
C GLN A 648 -1.44 24.55 16.73
N PHE A 649 -1.05 23.59 15.89
CA PHE A 649 -1.93 22.80 15.06
C PHE A 649 -1.57 21.32 15.15
N CYS A 650 -2.55 20.50 15.53
CA CYS A 650 -2.45 19.06 15.42
C CYS A 650 -2.15 18.66 13.98
N GLN A 651 -1.26 17.69 13.84
CA GLN A 651 -0.82 17.18 12.54
C GLN A 651 -1.38 15.78 12.35
N ILE A 652 -2.18 15.60 11.30
CA ILE A 652 -2.77 14.30 10.95
C ILE A 652 -1.99 13.73 9.76
N TYR A 653 -1.15 12.75 10.03
CA TYR A 653 -0.30 12.11 9.03
C TYR A 653 -1.02 10.89 8.43
N ASP A 654 -1.69 11.08 7.29
CA ASP A 654 -2.51 10.05 6.63
C ASP A 654 -1.71 9.32 5.55
N ILE A 655 -1.07 8.21 5.95
CA ILE A 655 -0.26 7.35 5.09
C ILE A 655 -1.14 6.68 4.02
N GLY A 656 -2.35 6.27 4.40
CA GLY A 656 -3.28 5.57 3.50
C GLY A 656 -3.73 6.41 2.31
N SER A 657 -4.07 7.67 2.56
CA SER A 657 -4.56 8.61 1.54
C SER A 657 -3.47 9.54 1.00
N LYS A 658 -2.22 9.42 1.48
CA LYS A 658 -1.05 10.23 1.05
C LYS A 658 -1.32 11.73 1.15
N ARG A 659 -1.79 12.15 2.31
CA ARG A 659 -2.13 13.54 2.63
C ARG A 659 -1.73 13.86 4.06
N ILE A 660 -1.62 15.14 4.37
CA ILE A 660 -1.44 15.64 5.73
C ILE A 660 -2.62 16.54 6.07
N GLY A 661 -3.15 16.41 7.28
CA GLY A 661 -4.24 17.24 7.79
C GLY A 661 -3.78 18.16 8.89
N PHE A 662 -4.39 19.34 8.96
CA PHE A 662 -4.16 20.32 10.03
C PHE A 662 -5.47 20.58 10.75
N ALA A 663 -5.45 20.48 12.08
CA ALA A 663 -6.54 20.86 12.95
C ALA A 663 -6.02 21.79 14.04
N LYS A 664 -6.85 22.70 14.54
CA LYS A 664 -6.45 23.54 15.67
C LYS A 664 -6.26 22.65 16.90
N ALA A 665 -5.14 22.83 17.58
CA ALA A 665 -4.87 22.15 18.84
C ALA A 665 -5.71 22.79 19.96
N HIS A 666 -6.29 21.97 20.84
CA HIS A 666 -6.89 22.43 22.09
C HIS A 666 -5.74 22.79 23.03
N THR A 667 -5.40 24.08 23.12
CA THR A 667 -4.42 24.54 24.09
C THR A 667 -5.13 24.82 25.41
N ASN A 668 -4.72 24.13 26.48
CA ASN A 668 -5.02 24.54 27.84
C ASN A 668 -4.08 25.72 28.17
N HIS A 669 -4.54 26.96 27.95
CA HIS A 669 -3.86 28.13 28.50
C HIS A 669 -4.49 28.54 29.82
#